data_AF-A0A937UDF4-F1
#
_entry.id   AF-A0A937UDF4-F1
#
_cell.length_a   1.000
_cell.length_b   1.000
_cell.length_c   1.000
_cell.angle_alpha   90.00
_cell.angle_beta   90.00
_cell.angle_gamma   90.00
#
_symmetry.space_group_name_H-M   'P 1'
#
loop_
_entity.id
_entity.type
_entity.pdbx_description
1 polymer ?
#
loop_
_entity_poly.entity_id
_entity_poly.type
_entity_poly.pdbx_seq_one_letter_code
_entity_poly.pdbx_strand_id
1 'polypeptide(L)'
;MAETDSWKQRNPSVLFVNPSTGSERYERKDRLRGYLSLGTLASALRDKTFLQRFAVVSGRKEAVLENPVDYPSFDVKAINLSLKPKRLSIKAYLNQFIRENRVDPLMICVTATSAQLDEANELAGAAKAISPEALRVIGGPHVSVLPAEYLRESDYQVACIGEGVETLTEIALRLNTWGDGDLSMVSGIAHKKETGEIILNPSRKHALSLDDYPFPSDSMDLFLDDPEDAIKNKKEVVFLFAGSGCPHHCVFCAQKAVHKGLIRERSADNLFAEIKKLHARGFRRFAVVQETLLNRKSRINRLCQLIETSGLKFEWTAETRASQLDLELLKRMRNAGLTFIQIGVETGDQELLDNLDKKITLEQIARLRDWCAALKISTTFYMLIGLPGQDWQSILRSAIFLRDHPPYNPATMHVSVSAAIPYPGTKIAEEDSVRLLTKDGKSMNWPDRNPPVTVTDDGAFEGKGYIETDDMTSGEILESLTFLDDFAVFLLHVAYDTTLTDRDREEAFGFGNRMFYMIVRRTIRDLIVRAQAEFTPEARRNAYSEILDRDGDKEVRLRDVTGSFREDCRIFVDFLAAVKFVNGFHTMKCLSIPNRIKWMKLCAVLWKEDGRDSARFGFEQDNERAGELLDLQLTRLEAHKLDKALKRLDSRKVNNLPFKVGKRDGHKVEVFGFEFYLADGEKILKIT
;
A
#
# COMPACT_ATOMS: atom_id res chain seq x y z
N MET A 1 24.33 34.68 -21.09
CA MET A 1 23.75 35.98 -20.70
C MET A 1 22.62 35.68 -19.74
N ALA A 2 22.55 36.35 -18.59
CA ALA A 2 21.43 36.16 -17.67
C ALA A 2 20.23 36.95 -18.21
N GLU A 3 19.17 36.25 -18.63
CA GLU A 3 17.86 36.89 -18.71
C GLU A 3 17.50 37.35 -17.30
N THR A 4 17.27 38.64 -17.12
CA THR A 4 16.72 39.17 -15.87
C THR A 4 15.30 38.64 -15.74
N ASP A 5 14.97 38.05 -14.58
CA ASP A 5 13.66 37.40 -14.28
C ASP A 5 12.53 38.45 -14.15
N SER A 6 12.31 39.27 -15.19
CA SER A 6 11.38 40.41 -15.28
C SER A 6 9.89 40.04 -15.20
N TRP A 7 9.59 38.75 -15.08
CA TRP A 7 8.26 38.21 -14.84
C TRP A 7 7.90 38.12 -13.34
N LYS A 8 8.86 38.27 -12.41
CA LYS A 8 8.69 38.24 -10.93
C LYS A 8 7.94 39.44 -10.32
N GLN A 9 6.93 39.94 -11.04
CA GLN A 9 6.05 41.04 -10.65
C GLN A 9 4.63 40.90 -11.24
N ARG A 10 4.26 39.71 -11.75
CA ARG A 10 2.99 39.48 -12.47
C ARG A 10 2.10 38.46 -11.76
N ASN A 11 1.10 38.98 -11.06
CA ASN A 11 0.10 38.28 -10.25
C ASN A 11 0.61 37.44 -9.07
N PRO A 12 -0.06 37.49 -7.91
CA PRO A 12 0.25 36.63 -6.77
C PRO A 12 0.00 35.17 -7.14
N SER A 13 1.07 34.39 -7.29
CA SER A 13 0.95 32.97 -7.65
C SER A 13 0.90 32.10 -6.39
N VAL A 14 0.07 31.06 -6.41
CA VAL A 14 0.06 30.04 -5.35
C VAL A 14 0.40 28.68 -5.97
N LEU A 15 1.50 28.10 -5.51
CA LEU A 15 2.07 26.89 -6.06
C LEU A 15 1.80 25.70 -5.13
N PHE A 16 0.86 24.84 -5.52
CA PHE A 16 0.60 23.58 -4.84
C PHE A 16 1.60 22.50 -5.29
N VAL A 17 2.15 21.72 -4.37
CA VAL A 17 3.07 20.64 -4.70
C VAL A 17 2.68 19.34 -4.00
N ASN A 18 2.47 18.27 -4.77
CA ASN A 18 2.45 16.91 -4.26
C ASN A 18 3.91 16.42 -4.12
N PRO A 19 4.43 16.16 -2.91
CA PRO A 19 5.84 15.87 -2.69
C PRO A 19 6.26 14.45 -3.09
N SER A 20 5.32 13.53 -3.35
CA SER A 20 5.65 12.14 -3.72
C SER A 20 6.54 12.08 -4.96
N THR A 21 7.70 11.41 -4.90
CA THR A 21 8.66 11.32 -6.01
C THR A 21 8.56 10.04 -6.86
N GLY A 22 7.66 9.13 -6.50
CA GLY A 22 7.35 7.89 -7.24
C GLY A 22 8.34 6.74 -6.99
N SER A 23 7.93 5.72 -6.24
CA SER A 23 8.64 4.44 -6.19
C SER A 23 8.32 3.58 -7.43
N GLU A 24 9.12 2.55 -7.68
CA GLU A 24 9.12 1.81 -8.97
C GLU A 24 7.85 1.00 -9.26
N ARG A 25 6.91 0.87 -8.31
CA ARG A 25 5.58 0.26 -8.54
C ARG A 25 4.53 1.23 -9.11
N TYR A 26 4.81 2.54 -9.19
CA TYR A 26 3.85 3.57 -9.61
C TYR A 26 3.86 3.87 -11.13
N GLU A 27 3.49 2.90 -11.96
CA GLU A 27 3.24 3.16 -13.39
C GLU A 27 1.83 3.75 -13.64
N ARG A 28 1.80 4.99 -14.18
CA ARG A 28 0.68 5.70 -14.84
C ARG A 28 -0.65 5.91 -14.07
N LYS A 29 -1.19 4.89 -13.40
CA LYS A 29 -2.59 4.81 -12.94
C LYS A 29 -2.96 5.74 -11.78
N ASP A 30 -1.96 6.33 -11.10
CA ASP A 30 -2.17 7.12 -9.88
C ASP A 30 -2.01 8.64 -10.06
N ARG A 31 -1.93 9.11 -11.32
CA ARG A 31 -2.04 10.54 -11.69
C ARG A 31 -3.26 11.21 -11.05
N LEU A 32 -4.36 10.46 -10.93
CA LEU A 32 -5.64 10.91 -10.35
C LEU A 32 -5.76 10.73 -8.82
N ARG A 33 -4.76 10.23 -8.07
CA ARG A 33 -4.84 10.18 -6.60
C ARG A 33 -4.41 11.47 -5.91
N GLY A 34 -3.48 12.22 -6.50
CA GLY A 34 -2.84 13.38 -5.86
C GLY A 34 -3.68 14.66 -5.79
N TYR A 35 -4.83 14.73 -6.48
CA TYR A 35 -5.57 15.99 -6.62
C TYR A 35 -6.68 16.21 -5.59
N LEU A 36 -7.09 15.25 -4.76
CA LEU A 36 -8.26 15.48 -3.88
C LEU A 36 -8.05 16.62 -2.87
N SER A 37 -6.97 16.59 -2.08
CA SER A 37 -6.67 17.64 -1.11
C SER A 37 -6.21 18.93 -1.81
N LEU A 38 -5.16 18.83 -2.63
CA LEU A 38 -4.58 19.99 -3.32
C LEU A 38 -5.53 20.63 -4.34
N GLY A 39 -6.38 19.85 -4.99
CA GLY A 39 -7.38 20.34 -5.95
C GLY A 39 -8.58 21.00 -5.28
N THR A 40 -8.98 20.57 -4.09
CA THR A 40 -9.98 21.34 -3.31
C THR A 40 -9.41 22.72 -2.95
N LEU A 41 -8.15 22.77 -2.49
CA LEU A 41 -7.45 24.03 -2.17
C LEU A 41 -7.26 24.92 -3.41
N ALA A 42 -6.86 24.33 -4.53
CA ALA A 42 -6.66 25.05 -5.78
C ALA A 42 -7.97 25.56 -6.38
N SER A 43 -9.06 24.79 -6.28
CA SER A 43 -10.38 25.22 -6.71
C SER A 43 -10.91 26.37 -5.84
N ALA A 44 -10.70 26.31 -4.52
CA ALA A 44 -11.05 27.39 -3.60
C ALA A 44 -10.37 28.72 -3.95
N LEU A 45 -9.07 28.71 -4.29
CA LEU A 45 -8.33 29.91 -4.69
C LEU A 45 -8.63 30.38 -6.14
N ARG A 46 -9.26 29.55 -6.98
CA ARG A 46 -9.72 29.92 -8.33
C ARG A 46 -11.17 30.43 -8.37
N ASP A 47 -12.00 30.07 -7.38
CA ASP A 47 -13.41 30.41 -7.35
C ASP A 47 -13.66 31.76 -6.64
N LYS A 48 -13.88 32.82 -7.43
CA LYS A 48 -14.22 34.16 -6.93
C LYS A 48 -15.45 34.17 -6.00
N THR A 49 -16.46 33.34 -6.27
CA THR A 49 -17.70 33.29 -5.47
C THR A 49 -17.45 32.66 -4.10
N PHE A 50 -16.61 31.62 -4.04
CA PHE A 50 -16.14 31.06 -2.77
C PHE A 50 -15.33 32.09 -1.99
N LEU A 51 -14.36 32.76 -2.61
CA LEU A 51 -13.51 33.74 -1.91
C LEU A 51 -14.33 34.91 -1.34
N GLN A 52 -15.28 35.45 -2.12
CA GLN A 52 -16.23 36.47 -1.67
C GLN A 52 -17.06 35.99 -0.48
N ARG A 53 -17.62 34.77 -0.54
CA ARG A 53 -18.39 34.15 0.55
C ARG A 53 -17.54 33.97 1.80
N PHE A 54 -16.30 33.49 1.64
CA PHE A 54 -15.37 33.29 2.73
C PHE A 54 -15.04 34.60 3.45
N ALA A 55 -14.69 35.66 2.71
CA ALA A 55 -14.41 36.95 3.32
C ALA A 55 -15.64 37.59 4.02
N VAL A 56 -16.87 37.33 3.55
CA VAL A 56 -18.10 37.70 4.28
C VAL A 56 -18.19 36.98 5.63
N VAL A 57 -18.03 35.64 5.67
CA VAL A 57 -18.13 34.88 6.92
C VAL A 57 -16.93 35.08 7.86
N SER A 58 -15.78 35.50 7.33
CA SER A 58 -14.61 35.95 8.12
C SER A 58 -14.75 37.38 8.68
N GLY A 59 -15.90 38.04 8.50
CA GLY A 59 -16.12 39.41 8.99
C GLY A 59 -15.37 40.50 8.23
N ARG A 60 -14.73 40.18 7.09
CA ARG A 60 -13.98 41.12 6.22
C ARG A 60 -14.81 41.54 5.00
N LYS A 61 -16.12 41.68 5.18
CA LYS A 61 -17.08 42.02 4.11
C LYS A 61 -16.75 43.34 3.38
N GLU A 62 -16.21 44.32 4.08
CA GLU A 62 -15.85 45.62 3.51
C GLU A 62 -14.78 45.47 2.42
N ALA A 63 -13.77 44.64 2.64
CA ALA A 63 -12.76 44.25 1.65
C ALA A 63 -13.30 43.39 0.47
N VAL A 64 -14.62 43.12 0.44
CA VAL A 64 -15.33 42.46 -0.67
C VAL A 64 -16.23 43.45 -1.43
N LEU A 65 -16.81 44.41 -0.72
CA LEU A 65 -17.83 45.32 -1.26
C LEU A 65 -17.24 46.48 -2.08
N GLU A 66 -16.01 46.90 -1.81
CA GLU A 66 -15.42 48.06 -2.48
C GLU A 66 -15.22 47.86 -3.99
N ASN A 67 -14.98 46.62 -4.45
CA ASN A 67 -15.01 46.29 -5.88
C ASN A 67 -15.26 44.78 -6.17
N PRO A 68 -16.51 44.33 -6.33
CA PRO A 68 -16.84 42.90 -6.50
C PRO A 68 -16.30 42.24 -7.77
N VAL A 69 -15.99 43.03 -8.81
CA VAL A 69 -15.53 42.51 -10.12
C VAL A 69 -14.04 42.17 -10.08
N ASP A 70 -13.26 42.98 -9.35
CA ASP A 70 -11.80 42.88 -9.24
C ASP A 70 -11.34 42.05 -8.03
N TYR A 71 -12.26 41.28 -7.41
CA TYR A 71 -11.90 40.36 -6.32
C TYR A 71 -10.80 39.38 -6.79
N PRO A 72 -9.72 39.19 -6.00
CA PRO A 72 -8.49 38.56 -6.49
C PRO A 72 -8.70 37.19 -7.13
N SER A 73 -8.15 37.03 -8.32
CA SER A 73 -7.82 35.73 -8.90
C SER A 73 -6.35 35.44 -8.62
N PHE A 74 -6.05 34.44 -7.79
CA PHE A 74 -4.70 33.94 -7.63
C PHE A 74 -4.27 33.20 -8.90
N ASP A 75 -3.01 33.33 -9.33
CA ASP A 75 -2.49 32.42 -10.36
C ASP A 75 -2.12 31.09 -9.70
N VAL A 76 -3.06 30.15 -9.72
CA VAL A 76 -2.91 28.86 -9.06
C VAL A 76 -2.25 27.86 -10.00
N LYS A 77 -1.12 27.30 -9.57
CA LYS A 77 -0.37 26.26 -10.27
C LYS A 77 -0.25 25.02 -9.38
N ALA A 78 -0.07 23.86 -10.01
CA ALA A 78 0.25 22.63 -9.30
C ALA A 78 1.48 21.94 -9.91
N ILE A 79 2.26 21.28 -9.05
CA ILE A 79 3.35 20.37 -9.43
C ILE A 79 3.09 19.01 -8.78
N ASN A 80 3.28 17.94 -9.54
CA ASN A 80 3.29 16.58 -9.02
C ASN A 80 4.69 15.99 -9.18
N LEU A 81 5.45 15.85 -8.08
CA LEU A 81 6.84 15.41 -8.14
C LEU A 81 7.01 13.96 -8.61
N SER A 82 5.94 13.15 -8.68
CA SER A 82 5.99 11.78 -9.21
C SER A 82 6.23 11.74 -10.73
N LEU A 83 6.08 12.89 -11.39
CA LEU A 83 6.36 13.12 -12.81
C LEU A 83 7.77 13.68 -13.05
N LYS A 84 8.48 14.05 -11.98
CA LYS A 84 9.85 14.60 -12.05
C LYS A 84 10.76 13.57 -12.74
N PRO A 85 11.43 13.92 -13.85
CA PRO A 85 12.40 13.03 -14.47
C PRO A 85 13.43 12.53 -13.46
N LYS A 86 13.68 11.22 -13.37
CA LYS A 86 14.61 10.61 -12.38
C LYS A 86 15.99 11.30 -12.36
N ARG A 87 16.45 11.84 -13.50
CA ARG A 87 17.72 12.58 -13.65
C ARG A 87 17.78 13.98 -13.01
N LEU A 88 16.65 14.54 -12.57
CA LEU A 88 16.57 15.86 -11.95
C LEU A 88 16.36 15.74 -10.43
N SER A 89 17.07 16.54 -9.65
CA SER A 89 16.75 16.76 -8.23
C SER A 89 15.46 17.56 -8.07
N ILE A 90 14.83 17.54 -6.89
CA ILE A 90 13.61 18.34 -6.64
C ILE A 90 13.90 19.82 -6.88
N LYS A 91 15.06 20.31 -6.42
CA LYS A 91 15.53 21.69 -6.66
C LYS A 91 15.66 22.03 -8.16
N ALA A 92 16.26 21.16 -8.96
CA ALA A 92 16.42 21.43 -10.40
C ALA A 92 15.06 21.50 -11.11
N TYR A 93 14.15 20.57 -10.80
CA TYR A 93 12.82 20.51 -11.40
C TYR A 93 11.91 21.67 -10.95
N LEU A 94 11.93 22.05 -9.67
CA LEU A 94 11.18 23.20 -9.16
C LEU A 94 11.63 24.51 -9.83
N ASN A 95 12.94 24.75 -9.94
CA ASN A 95 13.48 25.93 -10.63
C ASN A 95 13.17 25.91 -12.14
N GLN A 96 13.18 24.74 -12.78
CA GLN A 96 12.78 24.60 -14.18
C GLN A 96 11.30 24.98 -14.35
N PHE A 97 10.39 24.38 -13.57
CA PHE A 97 8.95 24.65 -13.63
C PHE A 97 8.64 26.13 -13.41
N ILE A 98 9.24 26.74 -12.38
CA ILE A 98 9.09 28.16 -12.05
C ILE A 98 9.49 29.07 -13.23
N ARG A 99 10.60 28.77 -13.90
CA ARG A 99 11.10 29.55 -15.05
C ARG A 99 10.25 29.36 -16.30
N GLU A 100 9.90 28.12 -16.63
CA GLU A 100 9.12 27.77 -17.82
C GLU A 100 7.69 28.34 -17.76
N ASN A 101 7.06 28.25 -16.58
CA ASN A 101 5.70 28.76 -16.35
C ASN A 101 5.68 30.24 -15.91
N ARG A 102 6.85 30.87 -15.70
CA ARG A 102 7.02 32.27 -15.24
C ARG A 102 6.26 32.58 -13.95
N VAL A 103 6.35 31.67 -12.99
CA VAL A 103 5.58 31.66 -11.73
C VAL A 103 6.38 32.30 -10.63
N ASP A 104 5.87 33.38 -10.03
CA ASP A 104 6.47 33.99 -8.84
C ASP A 104 5.61 33.68 -7.60
N PRO A 105 5.93 32.61 -6.85
CA PRO A 105 5.04 32.10 -5.82
C PRO A 105 5.05 33.00 -4.58
N LEU A 106 3.90 33.60 -4.28
CA LEU A 106 3.61 34.18 -2.97
C LEU A 106 3.60 33.09 -1.89
N MET A 107 3.10 31.90 -2.25
CA MET A 107 3.02 30.74 -1.37
C MET A 107 3.44 29.47 -2.13
N ILE A 108 4.18 28.59 -1.44
CA ILE A 108 4.47 27.22 -1.88
C ILE A 108 3.82 26.29 -0.85
N CYS A 109 2.81 25.55 -1.29
CA CYS A 109 1.87 24.81 -0.44
C CYS A 109 1.98 23.31 -0.67
N VAL A 110 2.32 22.56 0.39
CA VAL A 110 2.64 21.13 0.32
C VAL A 110 1.68 20.35 1.20
N THR A 111 1.22 19.19 0.74
CA THR A 111 0.49 18.22 1.59
C THR A 111 1.38 17.02 1.86
N ALA A 112 1.52 16.61 3.13
CA ALA A 112 2.35 15.47 3.50
C ALA A 112 1.65 14.52 4.50
N THR A 113 1.75 13.23 4.19
CA THR A 113 1.63 12.15 5.18
C THR A 113 3.00 11.90 5.84
N SER A 114 3.07 11.06 6.89
CA SER A 114 4.36 10.64 7.47
C SER A 114 5.29 10.03 6.40
N ALA A 115 4.69 9.38 5.41
CA ALA A 115 5.33 8.68 4.30
C ALA A 115 5.88 9.60 3.18
N GLN A 116 5.98 10.89 3.44
CA GLN A 116 6.36 11.93 2.48
C GLN A 116 7.16 13.07 3.13
N LEU A 117 7.60 12.91 4.38
CA LEU A 117 8.24 13.98 5.13
C LEU A 117 9.66 14.28 4.61
N ASP A 118 10.37 13.26 4.13
CA ASP A 118 11.72 13.42 3.60
C ASP A 118 11.69 14.20 2.29
N GLU A 119 10.80 13.87 1.35
CA GLU A 119 10.60 14.65 0.13
C GLU A 119 10.01 16.03 0.41
N ALA A 120 9.12 16.16 1.41
CA ALA A 120 8.63 17.47 1.84
C ALA A 120 9.75 18.33 2.44
N ASN A 121 10.72 17.74 3.14
CA ASN A 121 11.89 18.44 3.68
C ASN A 121 12.88 18.85 2.59
N GLU A 122 13.21 17.97 1.63
CA GLU A 122 14.04 18.33 0.45
C GLU A 122 13.36 19.46 -0.34
N LEU A 123 12.04 19.37 -0.54
CA LEU A 123 11.25 20.40 -1.21
C LEU A 123 11.25 21.74 -0.45
N ALA A 124 11.20 21.73 0.89
CA ALA A 124 11.27 22.96 1.69
C ALA A 124 12.61 23.68 1.52
N GLY A 125 13.73 22.94 1.59
CA GLY A 125 15.07 23.47 1.36
C GLY A 125 15.27 23.93 -0.09
N ALA A 126 14.71 23.22 -1.07
CA ALA A 126 14.70 23.63 -2.46
C ALA A 126 13.92 24.94 -2.67
N ALA A 127 12.70 25.04 -2.13
CA ALA A 127 11.84 26.21 -2.20
C ALA A 127 12.53 27.44 -1.56
N LYS A 128 13.08 27.29 -0.35
CA LYS A 128 13.83 28.33 0.35
C LYS A 128 15.03 28.85 -0.46
N ALA A 129 15.67 27.99 -1.25
CA ALA A 129 16.82 28.36 -2.08
C ALA A 129 16.47 28.94 -3.47
N ILE A 130 15.21 28.84 -3.92
CA ILE A 130 14.76 29.31 -5.25
C ILE A 130 13.85 30.54 -5.14
N SER A 131 12.96 30.52 -4.15
CA SER A 131 11.96 31.54 -3.85
C SER A 131 11.95 31.81 -2.34
N PRO A 132 13.00 32.47 -1.78
CA PRO A 132 13.14 32.67 -0.34
C PRO A 132 11.95 33.45 0.28
N GLU A 133 11.44 34.45 -0.45
CA GLU A 133 10.30 35.30 -0.08
C GLU A 133 8.96 34.54 -0.06
N ALA A 134 8.86 33.40 -0.75
CA ALA A 134 7.63 32.62 -0.78
C ALA A 134 7.32 32.03 0.60
N LEU A 135 6.09 32.19 1.08
CA LEU A 135 5.67 31.53 2.30
C LEU A 135 5.53 30.02 2.05
N ARG A 136 6.39 29.23 2.69
CA ARG A 136 6.37 27.76 2.60
C ARG A 136 5.41 27.25 3.65
N VAL A 137 4.30 26.69 3.18
CA VAL A 137 3.21 26.16 4.00
C VAL A 137 3.11 24.65 3.80
N ILE A 138 3.07 23.89 4.88
CA ILE A 138 2.78 22.46 4.86
C ILE A 138 1.42 22.18 5.51
N GLY A 139 0.69 21.19 5.01
CA GLY A 139 -0.53 20.66 5.59
C GLY A 139 -0.61 19.15 5.47
N GLY A 140 -1.72 18.56 5.89
CA GLY A 140 -1.95 17.13 5.83
C GLY A 140 -1.87 16.43 7.20
N PRO A 141 -2.08 15.09 7.24
CA PRO A 141 -2.36 14.38 8.48
C PRO A 141 -1.20 14.39 9.48
N HIS A 142 0.07 14.33 9.04
CA HIS A 142 1.19 14.27 9.98
C HIS A 142 1.33 15.58 10.77
N VAL A 143 1.39 16.71 10.06
CA VAL A 143 1.52 18.04 10.67
C VAL A 143 0.24 18.49 11.39
N SER A 144 -0.89 17.82 11.15
CA SER A 144 -2.12 18.04 11.93
C SER A 144 -2.02 17.48 13.35
N VAL A 145 -1.12 16.50 13.59
CA VAL A 145 -0.90 15.90 14.92
C VAL A 145 0.36 16.47 15.59
N LEU A 146 1.47 16.63 14.85
CA LEU A 146 2.75 17.13 15.37
C LEU A 146 3.21 18.44 14.69
N PRO A 147 2.41 19.53 14.73
CA PRO A 147 2.72 20.74 13.98
C PRO A 147 3.99 21.45 14.47
N ALA A 148 4.21 21.54 15.78
CA ALA A 148 5.28 22.34 16.35
C ALA A 148 6.62 21.60 16.36
N GLU A 149 6.58 20.28 16.54
CA GLU A 149 7.72 19.38 16.38
C GLU A 149 8.24 19.46 14.95
N TYR A 150 7.34 19.34 13.96
CA TYR A 150 7.72 19.36 12.55
C TYR A 150 8.25 20.72 12.08
N LEU A 151 7.64 21.84 12.51
CA LEU A 151 8.15 23.19 12.19
C LEU A 151 9.51 23.52 12.85
N ARG A 152 9.88 22.80 13.91
CA ARG A 152 11.18 22.95 14.56
C ARG A 152 12.31 22.35 13.73
N GLU A 153 12.05 21.20 13.11
CA GLU A 153 13.03 20.41 12.35
C GLU A 153 13.02 20.69 10.82
N SER A 154 12.07 21.49 10.31
CA SER A 154 11.92 21.77 8.87
C SER A 154 12.07 23.25 8.48
N ASP A 155 12.19 23.49 7.16
CA ASP A 155 12.34 24.80 6.52
C ASP A 155 10.99 25.49 6.15
N TYR A 156 9.87 24.90 6.55
CA TYR A 156 8.54 25.50 6.45
C TYR A 156 8.35 26.62 7.50
N GLN A 157 7.59 27.66 7.14
CA GLN A 157 7.21 28.71 8.10
C GLN A 157 5.86 28.44 8.77
N VAL A 158 4.96 27.71 8.11
CA VAL A 158 3.57 27.48 8.58
C VAL A 158 3.17 26.03 8.41
N ALA A 159 2.57 25.45 9.45
CA ALA A 159 1.89 24.16 9.42
C ALA A 159 0.37 24.38 9.56
N CYS A 160 -0.38 24.00 8.54
CA CYS A 160 -1.84 24.02 8.54
C CYS A 160 -2.39 22.76 9.22
N ILE A 161 -3.20 22.96 10.27
CA ILE A 161 -3.68 21.90 11.17
C ILE A 161 -5.11 21.51 10.80
N GLY A 162 -5.33 20.23 10.51
CA GLY A 162 -6.63 19.70 10.11
C GLY A 162 -6.96 20.05 8.66
N GLU A 163 -8.18 20.54 8.42
CA GLU A 163 -8.64 20.86 7.07
C GLU A 163 -8.19 22.27 6.63
N GLY A 164 -7.51 22.33 5.49
CA GLY A 164 -6.82 23.54 5.05
C GLY A 164 -7.61 24.53 4.19
N VAL A 165 -8.85 24.26 3.77
CA VAL A 165 -9.53 25.09 2.76
C VAL A 165 -9.75 26.53 3.24
N GLU A 166 -10.45 26.71 4.36
CA GLU A 166 -10.64 28.02 4.98
C GLU A 166 -9.30 28.62 5.47
N THR A 167 -8.44 27.81 6.08
CA THR A 167 -7.16 28.26 6.66
C THR A 167 -6.21 28.82 5.62
N LEU A 168 -5.99 28.09 4.52
CA LEU A 168 -5.09 28.51 3.45
C LEU A 168 -5.65 29.70 2.67
N THR A 169 -6.98 29.75 2.49
CA THR A 169 -7.66 30.90 1.89
C THR A 169 -7.44 32.16 2.72
N GLU A 170 -7.53 32.07 4.05
CA GLU A 170 -7.25 33.21 4.92
C GLU A 170 -5.79 33.68 4.81
N ILE A 171 -4.82 32.75 4.76
CA ILE A 171 -3.40 33.10 4.58
C ILE A 171 -3.20 33.82 3.24
N ALA A 172 -3.72 33.26 2.13
CA ALA A 172 -3.58 33.84 0.79
C ALA A 172 -4.22 35.23 0.70
N LEU A 173 -5.40 35.42 1.31
CA LEU A 173 -6.07 36.72 1.37
C LEU A 173 -5.32 37.72 2.26
N ARG A 174 -4.74 37.32 3.40
CA ARG A 174 -3.93 38.21 4.25
C ARG A 174 -2.66 38.69 3.59
N LEU A 175 -1.94 37.80 2.91
CA LEU A 175 -0.66 38.12 2.25
C LEU A 175 -0.83 39.04 1.04
N ASN A 176 -1.98 38.99 0.36
CA ASN A 176 -2.19 39.71 -0.91
C ASN A 176 -3.27 40.80 -0.86
N THR A 177 -4.40 40.52 -0.22
CA THR A 177 -5.68 41.23 -0.46
C THR A 177 -6.08 42.11 0.71
N TRP A 178 -6.03 41.58 1.92
CA TRP A 178 -6.25 42.34 3.15
C TRP A 178 -5.00 43.09 3.59
N GLY A 179 -3.82 42.71 3.05
CA GLY A 179 -2.55 43.43 3.18
C GLY A 179 -1.91 43.43 4.57
N ASP A 180 -2.54 42.81 5.58
CA ASP A 180 -1.99 42.75 6.94
C ASP A 180 -0.91 41.69 7.13
N GLY A 181 -0.90 40.62 6.32
CA GLY A 181 0.06 39.52 6.41
C GLY A 181 0.10 38.78 7.76
N ASP A 182 -0.83 39.07 8.68
CA ASP A 182 -0.67 38.70 10.09
C ASP A 182 -1.11 37.26 10.35
N LEU A 183 -0.12 36.37 10.39
CA LEU A 183 -0.31 34.95 10.67
C LEU A 183 -0.84 34.70 12.10
N SER A 184 -0.61 35.59 13.08
CA SER A 184 -1.08 35.37 14.46
C SER A 184 -2.61 35.36 14.58
N MET A 185 -3.28 36.01 13.62
CA MET A 185 -4.74 36.10 13.55
C MET A 185 -5.38 34.93 12.79
N VAL A 186 -4.59 34.07 12.13
CA VAL A 186 -5.10 32.92 11.37
C VAL A 186 -5.35 31.73 12.30
N SER A 187 -6.60 31.33 12.46
CA SER A 187 -6.93 30.11 13.23
C SER A 187 -6.55 28.84 12.48
N GLY A 188 -6.17 27.78 13.21
CA GLY A 188 -5.88 26.45 12.63
C GLY A 188 -4.48 26.29 12.05
N ILE A 189 -3.49 27.07 12.50
CA ILE A 189 -2.08 26.88 12.12
C ILE A 189 -1.18 26.77 13.35
N ALA A 190 0.01 26.20 13.14
CA ALA A 190 1.20 26.64 13.84
C ALA A 190 2.07 27.46 12.89
N HIS A 191 2.80 28.46 13.39
CA HIS A 191 3.71 29.26 12.59
C HIS A 191 4.99 29.62 13.33
N LYS A 192 6.05 29.84 12.57
CA LYS A 192 7.39 30.22 13.05
C LYS A 192 7.54 31.75 12.95
N LYS A 193 7.87 32.41 14.05
CA LYS A 193 8.29 33.82 14.08
C LYS A 193 9.71 33.97 13.56
N GLU A 194 10.10 35.20 13.22
CA GLU A 194 11.49 35.57 12.89
C GLU A 194 12.48 35.24 14.01
N THR A 195 12.02 35.29 15.27
CA THR A 195 12.79 34.88 16.46
C THR A 195 13.08 33.37 16.55
N GLY A 196 12.49 32.56 15.65
CA GLY A 196 12.52 31.10 15.72
C GLY A 196 11.50 30.48 16.67
N GLU A 197 10.77 31.29 17.45
CA GLU A 197 9.65 30.84 18.28
C GLU A 197 8.53 30.24 17.41
N ILE A 198 7.95 29.13 17.86
CA ILE A 198 6.81 28.49 17.18
C ILE A 198 5.55 28.72 18.01
N ILE A 199 4.55 29.33 17.41
CA ILE A 199 3.24 29.58 18.02
C ILE A 199 2.24 28.59 17.43
N LEU A 200 1.39 28.00 18.30
CA LEU A 200 0.18 27.31 17.90
C LEU A 200 -1.00 28.29 18.07
N ASN A 201 -1.67 28.61 16.98
CA ASN A 201 -2.86 29.46 17.01
C ASN A 201 -4.09 28.64 17.45
N PRO A 202 -5.17 29.31 17.90
CA PRO A 202 -6.42 28.63 18.24
C PRO A 202 -6.92 27.71 17.12
N SER A 203 -7.54 26.58 17.49
CA SER A 203 -8.08 25.64 16.49
C SER A 203 -9.22 26.30 15.69
N ARG A 204 -9.18 26.15 14.36
CA ARG A 204 -10.20 26.72 13.47
C ARG A 204 -11.58 26.11 13.75
N LYS A 205 -12.57 26.97 13.93
CA LYS A 205 -13.98 26.63 13.77
C LYS A 205 -14.35 26.89 12.31
N HIS A 206 -14.82 25.87 11.61
CA HIS A 206 -15.22 26.02 10.21
C HIS A 206 -16.48 26.86 10.10
N ALA A 207 -16.42 27.94 9.32
CA ALA A 207 -17.53 28.87 9.12
C ALA A 207 -18.51 28.41 8.02
N LEU A 208 -18.03 27.55 7.13
CA LEU A 208 -18.80 27.03 5.98
C LEU A 208 -19.15 25.55 6.15
N SER A 209 -20.00 25.01 5.28
CA SER A 209 -20.13 23.56 5.09
C SER A 209 -19.18 23.06 3.99
N LEU A 210 -19.00 21.75 3.84
CA LEU A 210 -18.27 21.21 2.68
C LEU A 210 -19.04 21.38 1.36
N ASP A 211 -20.35 21.65 1.41
CA ASP A 211 -21.16 21.91 0.22
C ASP A 211 -20.97 23.33 -0.32
N ASP A 212 -20.42 24.24 0.48
CA ASP A 212 -20.09 25.62 0.10
C ASP A 212 -18.78 25.72 -0.68
N TYR A 213 -17.97 24.65 -0.69
CA TYR A 213 -16.68 24.62 -1.36
C TYR A 213 -16.85 24.31 -2.86
N PRO A 214 -16.02 24.88 -3.74
CA PRO A 214 -15.97 24.47 -5.13
C PRO A 214 -15.47 23.03 -5.25
N PHE A 215 -15.85 22.35 -6.33
CA PHE A 215 -15.54 20.93 -6.51
C PHE A 215 -14.03 20.72 -6.76
N PRO A 216 -13.39 19.70 -6.14
CA PRO A 216 -11.99 19.37 -6.42
C PRO A 216 -11.72 19.11 -7.92
N SER A 217 -12.73 18.63 -8.66
CA SER A 217 -12.64 18.43 -10.11
C SER A 217 -12.58 19.71 -10.96
N ASP A 218 -12.80 20.89 -10.37
CA ASP A 218 -12.79 22.18 -11.06
C ASP A 218 -11.38 22.70 -11.31
N SER A 219 -10.40 22.24 -10.52
CA SER A 219 -8.97 22.43 -10.77
C SER A 219 -8.25 21.16 -11.26
N MET A 220 -8.98 20.12 -11.69
CA MET A 220 -8.36 18.86 -12.14
C MET A 220 -7.48 19.03 -13.39
N ASP A 221 -7.71 20.09 -14.17
CA ASP A 221 -6.83 20.54 -15.25
C ASP A 221 -5.38 20.81 -14.80
N LEU A 222 -5.16 21.24 -13.55
CA LEU A 222 -3.82 21.47 -13.00
C LEU A 222 -3.05 20.17 -12.68
N PHE A 223 -3.74 19.02 -12.66
CA PHE A 223 -3.17 17.72 -12.29
C PHE A 223 -3.22 16.70 -13.44
N LEU A 224 -3.52 17.17 -14.66
CA LEU A 224 -3.57 16.38 -15.89
C LEU A 224 -2.51 16.89 -16.86
N ASP A 225 -1.49 16.08 -17.12
CA ASP A 225 -0.28 16.48 -17.86
C ASP A 225 -0.51 16.74 -19.36
N ASP A 226 -1.58 16.20 -19.93
CA ASP A 226 -1.87 16.18 -21.36
C ASP A 226 -3.39 16.30 -21.62
N PRO A 227 -3.85 17.22 -22.48
CA PRO A 227 -5.24 17.25 -22.96
C PRO A 227 -5.72 15.91 -23.57
N GLU A 228 -4.84 15.12 -24.19
CA GLU A 228 -5.17 13.77 -24.63
C GLU A 228 -5.29 12.77 -23.48
N ASP A 229 -4.57 12.96 -22.36
CA ASP A 229 -4.75 12.12 -21.17
C ASP A 229 -6.17 12.28 -20.63
N ALA A 230 -6.77 13.48 -20.63
CA ALA A 230 -8.18 13.65 -20.29
C ALA A 230 -9.14 12.81 -21.19
N ILE A 231 -8.71 12.44 -22.40
CA ILE A 231 -9.46 11.55 -23.31
C ILE A 231 -9.15 10.08 -23.02
N LYS A 232 -7.87 9.72 -22.76
CA LYS A 232 -7.42 8.36 -22.40
C LYS A 232 -7.99 7.93 -21.03
N ASN A 233 -8.08 8.86 -20.08
CA ASN A 233 -8.47 8.64 -18.68
C ASN A 233 -9.97 8.45 -18.48
N LYS A 234 -10.81 8.50 -19.54
CA LYS A 234 -12.25 8.17 -19.47
C LYS A 234 -12.53 6.74 -18.97
N LYS A 235 -11.54 5.85 -19.04
CA LYS A 235 -11.58 4.47 -18.51
C LYS A 235 -10.99 4.33 -17.10
N GLU A 236 -10.32 5.37 -16.58
CA GLU A 236 -9.68 5.37 -15.26
C GLU A 236 -10.68 5.70 -14.14
N VAL A 237 -10.26 5.41 -12.91
CA VAL A 237 -11.06 5.66 -11.70
C VAL A 237 -10.75 7.06 -11.18
N VAL A 238 -11.79 7.89 -11.06
CA VAL A 238 -11.70 9.25 -10.55
C VAL A 238 -12.06 9.25 -9.06
N PHE A 239 -11.20 9.80 -8.22
CA PHE A 239 -11.45 9.86 -6.78
C PHE A 239 -12.44 10.99 -6.43
N LEU A 240 -13.35 10.76 -5.49
CA LEU A 240 -14.34 11.74 -5.04
C LEU A 240 -14.28 11.87 -3.52
N PHE A 241 -13.91 13.04 -3.03
CA PHE A 241 -13.95 13.33 -1.60
C PHE A 241 -15.40 13.53 -1.15
N ALA A 242 -15.95 12.62 -0.35
CA ALA A 242 -17.32 12.72 0.18
C ALA A 242 -17.38 13.30 1.61
N GLY A 243 -16.26 13.33 2.32
CA GLY A 243 -16.13 13.83 3.68
C GLY A 243 -14.88 13.30 4.37
N SER A 244 -14.65 13.75 5.58
CA SER A 244 -13.54 13.32 6.43
C SER A 244 -13.97 13.15 7.89
N GLY A 245 -13.20 12.35 8.62
CA GLY A 245 -13.40 12.10 10.04
C GLY A 245 -14.24 10.85 10.33
N CYS A 246 -14.14 10.40 11.58
CA CYS A 246 -14.68 9.13 12.03
C CYS A 246 -15.18 9.21 13.48
N PRO A 247 -16.40 8.72 13.81
CA PRO A 247 -16.90 8.70 15.19
C PRO A 247 -16.33 7.53 16.00
N HIS A 248 -15.66 6.58 15.34
CA HIS A 248 -15.08 5.39 15.96
C HIS A 248 -13.69 5.69 16.50
N HIS A 249 -13.31 4.92 17.51
CA HIS A 249 -12.16 5.18 18.39
C HIS A 249 -11.19 4.00 18.42
N CYS A 250 -11.07 3.30 17.28
CA CYS A 250 -10.21 2.14 17.11
C CYS A 250 -8.75 2.46 17.50
N VAL A 251 -8.14 1.58 18.29
CA VAL A 251 -6.84 1.79 18.95
C VAL A 251 -5.71 2.22 18.00
N PHE A 252 -5.67 1.62 16.81
CA PHE A 252 -4.63 1.81 15.79
C PHE A 252 -4.85 3.02 14.84
N CYS A 253 -6.00 3.71 14.90
CA CYS A 253 -6.45 4.56 13.79
C CYS A 253 -6.18 6.06 14.01
N ALA A 254 -5.28 6.63 13.21
CA ALA A 254 -4.90 8.06 13.27
C ALA A 254 -6.04 9.05 12.98
N GLN A 255 -7.15 8.61 12.39
CA GLN A 255 -8.24 9.48 11.94
C GLN A 255 -8.85 10.35 13.04
N LYS A 256 -8.96 9.81 14.27
CA LYS A 256 -9.45 10.58 15.42
C LYS A 256 -8.47 11.69 15.83
N ALA A 257 -7.16 11.45 15.75
CA ALA A 257 -6.12 12.42 16.07
C ALA A 257 -6.07 13.54 15.01
N VAL A 258 -6.00 13.16 13.74
CA VAL A 258 -5.93 14.08 12.59
C VAL A 258 -7.12 15.04 12.54
N HIS A 259 -8.34 14.51 12.73
CA HIS A 259 -9.56 15.31 12.66
C HIS A 259 -10.06 15.81 14.03
N LYS A 260 -9.35 15.50 15.12
CA LYS A 260 -9.75 15.81 16.51
C LYS A 260 -11.19 15.37 16.85
N GLY A 261 -11.62 14.25 16.27
CA GLY A 261 -13.00 13.73 16.38
C GLY A 261 -14.08 14.50 15.61
N LEU A 262 -13.74 15.57 14.89
CA LEU A 262 -14.67 16.28 14.02
C LEU A 262 -15.02 15.42 12.79
N ILE A 263 -16.28 15.43 12.40
CA ILE A 263 -16.78 14.79 11.18
C ILE A 263 -17.38 15.87 10.30
N ARG A 264 -16.89 16.01 9.07
CA ARG A 264 -17.46 16.92 8.06
C ARG A 264 -17.69 16.14 6.79
N GLU A 265 -18.86 16.26 6.20
CA GLU A 265 -19.25 15.44 5.06
C GLU A 265 -20.18 16.22 4.14
N ARG A 266 -20.01 16.01 2.83
CA ARG A 266 -20.85 16.61 1.79
C ARG A 266 -22.23 15.97 1.78
N SER A 267 -23.23 16.70 1.30
CA SER A 267 -24.55 16.14 1.00
C SER A 267 -24.48 15.21 -0.22
N ALA A 268 -25.48 14.33 -0.32
CA ALA A 268 -25.64 13.47 -1.50
C ALA A 268 -25.88 14.30 -2.77
N ASP A 269 -26.62 15.40 -2.67
CA ASP A 269 -26.93 16.32 -3.75
C ASP A 269 -25.66 17.04 -4.26
N ASN A 270 -24.78 17.51 -3.36
CA ASN A 270 -23.50 18.11 -3.73
C ASN A 270 -22.53 17.10 -4.36
N LEU A 271 -22.40 15.91 -3.77
CA LEU A 271 -21.58 14.82 -4.33
C LEU A 271 -22.07 14.38 -5.72
N PHE A 272 -23.40 14.26 -5.89
CA PHE A 272 -24.01 13.90 -7.16
C PHE A 272 -23.85 14.99 -8.24
N ALA A 273 -23.85 16.26 -7.86
CA ALA A 273 -23.60 17.37 -8.78
C ALA A 273 -22.18 17.30 -9.38
N GLU A 274 -21.16 16.97 -8.58
CA GLU A 274 -19.80 16.73 -9.08
C GLU A 274 -19.73 15.48 -9.98
N ILE A 275 -20.36 14.37 -9.57
CA ILE A 275 -20.48 13.16 -10.41
C ILE A 275 -21.08 13.50 -11.77
N LYS A 276 -22.14 14.31 -11.83
CA LYS A 276 -22.79 14.74 -13.07
C LYS A 276 -21.84 15.58 -13.94
N LYS A 277 -21.05 16.48 -13.35
CA LYS A 277 -20.04 17.31 -14.04
C LYS A 277 -18.92 16.45 -14.65
N LEU A 278 -18.41 15.48 -13.89
CA LEU A 278 -17.39 14.52 -14.37
C LEU A 278 -17.95 13.53 -15.40
N HIS A 279 -19.18 13.05 -15.22
CA HIS A 279 -19.86 12.20 -16.19
C HIS A 279 -20.05 12.90 -17.54
N ALA A 280 -20.36 14.20 -17.55
CA ALA A 280 -20.42 15.01 -18.76
C ALA A 280 -19.05 15.14 -19.45
N ARG A 281 -17.94 15.17 -18.69
CA ARG A 281 -16.55 15.12 -19.22
C ARG A 281 -16.15 13.73 -19.75
N GLY A 282 -16.97 12.70 -19.50
CA GLY A 282 -16.79 11.34 -20.03
C GLY A 282 -16.32 10.29 -19.02
N PHE A 283 -16.12 10.66 -17.75
CA PHE A 283 -15.73 9.70 -16.71
C PHE A 283 -16.89 8.76 -16.33
N ARG A 284 -16.57 7.50 -16.03
CA ARG A 284 -17.57 6.45 -15.75
C ARG A 284 -17.25 5.59 -14.52
N ARG A 285 -16.17 5.88 -13.80
CA ARG A 285 -15.71 5.10 -12.64
C ARG A 285 -15.28 6.06 -11.53
N PHE A 286 -15.84 5.89 -10.34
CA PHE A 286 -15.62 6.79 -9.22
C PHE A 286 -15.24 6.07 -7.94
N ALA A 287 -14.09 6.39 -7.35
CA ALA A 287 -13.73 5.93 -6.01
C ALA A 287 -14.21 6.95 -4.98
N VAL A 288 -15.27 6.63 -4.22
CA VAL A 288 -15.83 7.56 -3.23
C VAL A 288 -15.06 7.43 -1.91
N VAL A 289 -14.24 8.44 -1.62
CA VAL A 289 -13.35 8.51 -0.46
C VAL A 289 -14.05 9.21 0.70
N GLN A 290 -14.38 8.43 1.73
CA GLN A 290 -14.69 8.88 3.09
C GLN A 290 -14.61 7.65 4.01
N GLU A 291 -13.90 7.74 5.13
CA GLU A 291 -13.70 6.65 6.11
C GLU A 291 -15.00 6.07 6.68
N THR A 292 -16.08 6.84 6.56
CA THR A 292 -17.36 6.66 7.21
C THR A 292 -18.55 6.89 6.27
N LEU A 293 -18.35 6.76 4.96
CA LEU A 293 -19.35 7.04 3.92
C LEU A 293 -20.74 6.49 4.28
N LEU A 294 -20.79 5.27 4.79
CA LEU A 294 -22.02 4.51 5.05
C LEU A 294 -22.62 4.69 6.46
N ASN A 295 -22.00 5.49 7.35
CA ASN A 295 -22.57 5.81 8.67
C ASN A 295 -23.93 6.52 8.59
N ARG A 296 -24.18 7.30 7.53
CA ARG A 296 -25.46 8.00 7.32
C ARG A 296 -26.27 7.35 6.19
N LYS A 297 -26.96 6.26 6.51
CA LYS A 297 -27.83 5.49 5.59
C LYS A 297 -28.83 6.36 4.81
N SER A 298 -29.36 7.43 5.42
CA SER A 298 -30.27 8.38 4.76
C SER A 298 -29.60 9.11 3.59
N ARG A 299 -28.33 9.55 3.75
CA ARG A 299 -27.55 10.18 2.69
C ARG A 299 -27.25 9.20 1.56
N ILE A 300 -26.92 7.95 1.85
CA ILE A 300 -26.67 6.93 0.81
C ILE A 300 -27.94 6.59 0.04
N ASN A 301 -29.08 6.50 0.74
CA ASN A 301 -30.39 6.37 0.09
C ASN A 301 -30.71 7.58 -0.82
N ARG A 302 -30.39 8.81 -0.39
CA ARG A 302 -30.53 10.02 -1.23
C ARG A 302 -29.62 9.97 -2.46
N LEU A 303 -28.36 9.55 -2.29
CA LEU A 303 -27.42 9.39 -3.42
C LEU A 303 -27.94 8.35 -4.43
N CYS A 304 -28.40 7.19 -3.95
CA CYS A 304 -29.01 6.17 -4.82
C CYS A 304 -30.24 6.72 -5.55
N GLN A 305 -31.14 7.44 -4.84
CA GLN A 305 -32.30 8.09 -5.44
C GLN A 305 -31.93 9.07 -6.55
N LEU A 306 -30.89 9.89 -6.35
CA LEU A 306 -30.41 10.85 -7.35
C LEU A 306 -29.88 10.13 -8.59
N ILE A 307 -29.10 9.06 -8.41
CA ILE A 307 -28.57 8.24 -9.50
C ILE A 307 -29.73 7.58 -10.28
N GLU A 308 -30.63 6.90 -9.58
CA GLU A 308 -31.85 6.28 -10.12
C GLU A 308 -32.68 7.28 -10.95
N THR A 309 -33.00 8.44 -10.38
CA THR A 309 -33.84 9.48 -11.01
C THR A 309 -33.16 10.11 -12.22
N SER A 310 -31.83 10.21 -12.22
CA SER A 310 -31.07 10.84 -13.32
C SER A 310 -30.89 9.97 -14.55
N GLY A 311 -31.09 8.64 -14.43
CA GLY A 311 -30.78 7.67 -15.48
C GLY A 311 -29.29 7.49 -15.81
N LEU A 312 -28.37 8.20 -15.13
CA LEU A 312 -26.93 8.09 -15.39
C LEU A 312 -26.41 6.68 -15.11
N LYS A 313 -25.42 6.24 -15.88
CA LYS A 313 -24.79 4.92 -15.78
C LYS A 313 -23.29 5.05 -15.59
N PHE A 314 -22.81 4.67 -14.42
CA PHE A 314 -21.42 4.67 -14.02
C PHE A 314 -21.19 3.63 -12.91
N GLU A 315 -19.93 3.30 -12.67
CA GLU A 315 -19.49 2.42 -11.60
C GLU A 315 -18.93 3.26 -10.44
N TRP A 316 -19.16 2.85 -9.20
CA TRP A 316 -18.50 3.47 -8.04
C TRP A 316 -18.08 2.47 -6.97
N THR A 317 -17.12 2.89 -6.15
CA THR A 317 -16.56 2.12 -5.04
C THR A 317 -16.75 2.84 -3.70
N ALA A 318 -16.74 2.09 -2.61
CA ALA A 318 -16.89 2.60 -1.25
C ALA A 318 -15.99 1.88 -0.25
N GLU A 319 -15.62 2.56 0.84
CA GLU A 319 -15.00 1.94 2.01
C GLU A 319 -16.05 1.82 3.14
N THR A 320 -16.01 0.76 3.94
CA THR A 320 -17.00 0.53 5.00
C THR A 320 -16.49 -0.28 6.19
N ARG A 321 -17.16 -0.07 7.33
CA ARG A 321 -17.17 -1.00 8.47
C ARG A 321 -18.33 -1.99 8.29
N ALA A 322 -18.11 -3.28 8.57
CA ALA A 322 -19.09 -4.33 8.29
C ALA A 322 -20.46 -4.16 9.00
N SER A 323 -20.49 -3.49 10.15
CA SER A 323 -21.72 -3.19 10.91
C SER A 323 -22.63 -2.11 10.30
N GLN A 324 -22.15 -1.35 9.30
CA GLN A 324 -22.89 -0.20 8.74
C GLN A 324 -23.97 -0.59 7.72
N LEU A 325 -23.93 -1.82 7.17
CA LEU A 325 -24.74 -2.23 6.02
C LEU A 325 -25.82 -3.27 6.36
N ASP A 326 -26.90 -3.21 5.58
CA ASP A 326 -27.93 -4.24 5.48
C ASP A 326 -28.14 -4.62 4.00
N LEU A 327 -28.76 -5.77 3.76
CA LEU A 327 -28.91 -6.34 2.42
C LEU A 327 -29.76 -5.44 1.48
N GLU A 328 -30.78 -4.75 2.00
CA GLU A 328 -31.66 -3.92 1.16
C GLU A 328 -30.97 -2.63 0.72
N LEU A 329 -30.24 -1.97 1.62
CA LEU A 329 -29.40 -0.83 1.25
C LEU A 329 -28.31 -1.26 0.25
N LEU A 330 -27.69 -2.43 0.44
CA LEU A 330 -26.66 -2.94 -0.45
C LEU A 330 -27.19 -3.30 -1.85
N LYS A 331 -28.37 -3.93 -1.95
CA LYS A 331 -29.10 -4.12 -3.22
C LYS A 331 -29.36 -2.79 -3.93
N ARG A 332 -29.78 -1.77 -3.18
CA ARG A 332 -30.03 -0.44 -3.76
C ARG A 332 -28.76 0.21 -4.27
N MET A 333 -27.68 0.19 -3.48
CA MET A 333 -26.37 0.70 -3.91
C MET A 333 -25.86 -0.02 -5.16
N ARG A 334 -26.07 -1.34 -5.27
CA ARG A 334 -25.74 -2.13 -6.46
C ARG A 334 -26.51 -1.65 -7.69
N ASN A 335 -27.82 -1.46 -7.57
CA ASN A 335 -28.66 -0.92 -8.65
C ASN A 335 -28.25 0.52 -9.04
N ALA A 336 -27.75 1.29 -8.08
CA ALA A 336 -27.16 2.62 -8.27
C ALA A 336 -25.68 2.60 -8.71
N GLY A 337 -25.14 1.46 -9.17
CA GLY A 337 -23.81 1.38 -9.79
C GLY A 337 -22.64 1.01 -8.87
N LEU A 338 -22.88 0.62 -7.61
CA LEU A 338 -21.79 0.12 -6.76
C LEU A 338 -21.20 -1.18 -7.34
N THR A 339 -19.88 -1.24 -7.47
CA THR A 339 -19.15 -2.40 -8.00
C THR A 339 -18.10 -2.97 -7.04
N PHE A 340 -17.57 -2.16 -6.11
CA PHE A 340 -16.48 -2.58 -5.23
C PHE A 340 -16.61 -1.99 -3.80
N ILE A 341 -16.36 -2.81 -2.78
CA ILE A 341 -16.30 -2.39 -1.37
C ILE A 341 -14.96 -2.78 -0.74
N GLN A 342 -14.32 -1.82 -0.08
CA GLN A 342 -13.17 -2.08 0.80
C GLN A 342 -13.67 -2.27 2.24
N ILE A 343 -13.37 -3.42 2.84
CA ILE A 343 -13.83 -3.78 4.18
C ILE A 343 -12.61 -3.85 5.10
N GLY A 344 -12.59 -2.99 6.12
CA GLY A 344 -11.63 -3.14 7.23
C GLY A 344 -11.96 -4.41 8.02
N VAL A 345 -11.05 -5.39 8.03
CA VAL A 345 -11.15 -6.61 8.86
C VAL A 345 -10.16 -6.51 10.02
N GLU A 346 -8.93 -6.10 9.74
CA GLU A 346 -7.75 -6.04 10.61
C GLU A 346 -7.25 -7.42 11.05
N THR A 347 -8.10 -8.24 11.65
CA THR A 347 -7.73 -9.58 12.13
C THR A 347 -8.92 -10.54 12.02
N GLY A 348 -8.65 -11.83 11.81
CA GLY A 348 -9.64 -12.91 11.92
C GLY A 348 -9.76 -13.47 13.33
N ASP A 349 -9.36 -12.69 14.33
CA ASP A 349 -9.36 -13.03 15.75
C ASP A 349 -10.33 -12.11 16.51
N GLN A 350 -11.46 -12.66 16.95
CA GLN A 350 -12.54 -11.85 17.55
C GLN A 350 -12.11 -11.16 18.85
N GLU A 351 -11.32 -11.82 19.69
CA GLU A 351 -10.87 -11.27 20.97
C GLU A 351 -9.96 -10.05 20.75
N LEU A 352 -8.96 -10.19 19.86
CA LEU A 352 -8.13 -9.07 19.43
C LEU A 352 -8.96 -7.96 18.77
N LEU A 353 -9.94 -8.30 17.92
CA LEU A 353 -10.81 -7.34 17.23
C LEU A 353 -11.63 -6.46 18.19
N ASP A 354 -12.05 -7.03 19.32
CA ASP A 354 -12.74 -6.33 20.40
C ASP A 354 -11.78 -5.46 21.23
N ASN A 355 -10.56 -5.95 21.50
CA ASN A 355 -9.49 -5.18 22.16
C ASN A 355 -9.04 -3.96 21.34
N LEU A 356 -9.02 -4.06 19.99
CA LEU A 356 -8.82 -2.91 19.09
C LEU A 356 -9.94 -1.88 19.12
N ASP A 357 -10.99 -2.11 19.92
CA ASP A 357 -12.13 -1.23 20.13
C ASP A 357 -12.95 -0.97 18.85
N LYS A 358 -12.97 -1.96 17.96
CA LYS A 358 -13.58 -1.84 16.63
C LYS A 358 -15.09 -2.07 16.63
N LYS A 359 -15.64 -2.75 17.65
CA LYS A 359 -17.08 -2.98 17.84
C LYS A 359 -17.77 -3.56 16.60
N ILE A 360 -17.15 -4.57 16.00
CA ILE A 360 -17.71 -5.41 14.93
C ILE A 360 -17.37 -6.87 15.19
N THR A 361 -18.10 -7.80 14.58
CA THR A 361 -17.82 -9.23 14.71
C THR A 361 -17.43 -9.87 13.38
N LEU A 362 -16.71 -10.99 13.44
CA LEU A 362 -16.30 -11.75 12.26
C LEU A 362 -17.50 -12.23 11.44
N GLU A 363 -18.62 -12.57 12.09
CA GLU A 363 -19.86 -12.97 11.40
C GLU A 363 -20.50 -11.79 10.65
N GLN A 364 -20.37 -10.55 11.13
CA GLN A 364 -20.82 -9.37 10.40
C GLN A 364 -20.01 -9.17 9.12
N ILE A 365 -18.70 -9.44 9.17
CA ILE A 365 -17.78 -9.36 8.03
C ILE A 365 -18.10 -10.47 7.02
N ALA A 366 -18.18 -11.72 7.47
CA ALA A 366 -18.54 -12.87 6.64
C ALA A 366 -19.90 -12.68 5.96
N ARG A 367 -20.93 -12.25 6.70
CA ARG A 367 -22.26 -11.97 6.16
C ARG A 367 -22.24 -10.84 5.11
N LEU A 368 -21.47 -9.78 5.33
CA LEU A 368 -21.33 -8.72 4.32
C LEU A 368 -20.60 -9.23 3.06
N ARG A 369 -19.55 -10.06 3.21
CA ARG A 369 -18.86 -10.73 2.10
C ARG A 369 -19.85 -11.57 1.28
N ASP A 370 -20.67 -12.38 1.95
CA ASP A 370 -21.64 -13.27 1.30
C ASP A 370 -22.72 -12.48 0.54
N TRP A 371 -23.25 -11.41 1.14
CA TRP A 371 -24.19 -10.50 0.46
C TRP A 371 -23.56 -9.83 -0.77
N CYS A 372 -22.30 -9.39 -0.67
CA CYS A 372 -21.58 -8.80 -1.79
C CYS A 372 -21.35 -9.82 -2.91
N ALA A 373 -20.97 -11.06 -2.58
CA ALA A 373 -20.82 -12.16 -3.54
C ALA A 373 -22.11 -12.44 -4.31
N ALA A 374 -23.24 -12.59 -3.60
CA ALA A 374 -24.56 -12.82 -4.19
C ALA A 374 -25.00 -11.68 -5.14
N LEU A 375 -24.63 -10.44 -4.82
CA LEU A 375 -24.93 -9.25 -5.63
C LEU A 375 -23.87 -8.93 -6.70
N LYS A 376 -22.82 -9.74 -6.80
CA LYS A 376 -21.64 -9.54 -7.66
C LYS A 376 -21.01 -8.16 -7.46
N ILE A 377 -20.86 -7.75 -6.19
CA ILE A 377 -20.12 -6.58 -5.73
C ILE A 377 -18.77 -7.10 -5.25
N SER A 378 -17.67 -6.70 -5.89
CA SER A 378 -16.35 -7.14 -5.46
C SER A 378 -15.99 -6.57 -4.09
N THR A 379 -15.24 -7.32 -3.30
CA THR A 379 -14.76 -6.90 -1.97
C THR A 379 -13.26 -7.08 -1.87
N THR A 380 -12.57 -6.21 -1.13
CA THR A 380 -11.23 -6.51 -0.60
C THR A 380 -11.26 -6.39 0.92
N PHE A 381 -10.47 -7.22 1.60
CA PHE A 381 -10.22 -7.08 3.03
C PHE A 381 -8.93 -6.29 3.25
N TYR A 382 -8.93 -5.45 4.31
CA TYR A 382 -7.72 -4.94 4.94
C TYR A 382 -7.40 -5.77 6.17
N MET A 383 -6.16 -6.23 6.30
CA MET A 383 -5.62 -7.01 7.42
C MET A 383 -4.40 -6.29 8.00
N LEU A 384 -4.19 -6.38 9.31
CA LEU A 384 -3.09 -5.75 10.03
C LEU A 384 -2.26 -6.76 10.82
N ILE A 385 -0.95 -6.51 10.87
CA ILE A 385 0.07 -7.39 11.48
C ILE A 385 0.97 -6.56 12.41
N GLY A 386 1.28 -7.07 13.60
CA GLY A 386 2.00 -6.32 14.65
C GLY A 386 1.09 -5.42 15.49
N LEU A 387 -0.17 -5.80 15.67
CA LEU A 387 -1.09 -5.16 16.62
C LEU A 387 -0.76 -5.58 18.07
N PRO A 388 -1.09 -4.76 19.09
CA PRO A 388 -0.91 -5.15 20.49
C PRO A 388 -1.76 -6.38 20.83
N GLY A 389 -1.18 -7.38 21.52
CA GLY A 389 -1.89 -8.64 21.81
C GLY A 389 -2.03 -9.59 20.61
N GLN A 390 -1.41 -9.28 19.47
CA GLN A 390 -1.40 -10.17 18.30
C GLN A 390 -0.21 -11.12 18.39
N ASP A 391 -0.46 -12.41 18.25
CA ASP A 391 0.56 -13.46 18.24
C ASP A 391 0.35 -14.44 17.06
N TRP A 392 1.21 -15.45 16.95
CA TRP A 392 1.08 -16.50 15.93
C TRP A 392 -0.22 -17.32 16.00
N GLN A 393 -0.94 -17.31 17.12
CA GLN A 393 -2.29 -17.90 17.17
C GLN A 393 -3.32 -16.97 16.53
N SER A 394 -3.22 -15.66 16.78
CA SER A 394 -4.04 -14.63 16.15
C SER A 394 -3.81 -14.56 14.63
N ILE A 395 -2.57 -14.76 14.18
CA ILE A 395 -2.23 -14.93 12.75
C ILE A 395 -2.87 -16.22 12.19
N LEU A 396 -2.83 -17.33 12.92
CA LEU A 396 -3.51 -18.56 12.51
C LEU A 396 -5.03 -18.38 12.42
N ARG A 397 -5.67 -17.73 13.40
CA ARG A 397 -7.10 -17.38 13.38
C ARG A 397 -7.43 -16.48 12.17
N SER A 398 -6.55 -15.54 11.83
CA SER A 398 -6.64 -14.74 10.61
C SER A 398 -6.54 -15.56 9.32
N ALA A 399 -5.65 -16.56 9.25
CA ALA A 399 -5.56 -17.47 8.11
C ALA A 399 -6.80 -18.39 7.99
N ILE A 400 -7.32 -18.91 9.11
CA ILE A 400 -8.59 -19.67 9.13
C ILE A 400 -9.71 -18.81 8.55
N PHE A 401 -9.88 -17.58 9.04
CA PHE A 401 -10.92 -16.66 8.59
C PHE A 401 -10.81 -16.36 7.09
N LEU A 402 -9.60 -16.14 6.56
CA LEU A 402 -9.40 -15.90 5.13
C LEU A 402 -9.65 -17.14 4.26
N ARG A 403 -9.38 -18.35 4.77
CA ARG A 403 -9.67 -19.61 4.07
C ARG A 403 -11.17 -19.89 3.99
N ASP A 404 -11.90 -19.66 5.08
CA ASP A 404 -13.32 -20.00 5.19
C ASP A 404 -14.22 -18.87 4.63
N HIS A 405 -13.74 -17.63 4.72
CA HIS A 405 -14.44 -16.42 4.25
C HIS A 405 -13.58 -15.55 3.31
N PRO A 406 -12.96 -16.09 2.23
CA PRO A 406 -12.15 -15.30 1.30
C PRO A 406 -13.00 -14.19 0.67
N PRO A 407 -12.49 -12.96 0.50
CA PRO A 407 -13.27 -11.90 -0.13
C PRO A 407 -13.71 -12.28 -1.54
N TYR A 408 -14.90 -11.82 -1.94
CA TYR A 408 -15.37 -11.98 -3.30
C TYR A 408 -14.63 -11.01 -4.22
N ASN A 409 -13.45 -11.40 -4.71
CA ASN A 409 -12.57 -10.50 -5.47
C ASN A 409 -12.11 -11.03 -6.84
N PRO A 410 -13.03 -11.35 -7.77
CA PRO A 410 -12.65 -11.69 -9.15
C PRO A 410 -12.09 -10.49 -9.93
N ALA A 411 -12.18 -9.26 -9.40
CA ALA A 411 -11.75 -8.03 -10.08
C ALA A 411 -10.26 -7.73 -9.89
N THR A 412 -9.70 -7.96 -8.70
CA THR A 412 -8.27 -7.71 -8.42
C THR A 412 -7.53 -8.86 -7.74
N MET A 413 -8.22 -9.94 -7.33
CA MET A 413 -7.63 -11.14 -6.69
C MET A 413 -6.67 -10.82 -5.53
N HIS A 414 -7.01 -9.78 -4.74
CA HIS A 414 -6.16 -9.19 -3.73
C HIS A 414 -6.82 -9.12 -2.35
N VAL A 415 -6.02 -9.36 -1.30
CA VAL A 415 -6.22 -8.92 0.09
C VAL A 415 -5.12 -7.92 0.40
N SER A 416 -5.41 -6.87 1.14
CA SER A 416 -4.38 -5.91 1.55
C SER A 416 -3.92 -6.25 2.96
N VAL A 417 -2.82 -7.01 3.07
CA VAL A 417 -2.13 -7.23 4.35
C VAL A 417 -1.13 -6.10 4.58
N SER A 418 -1.11 -5.51 5.78
CA SER A 418 -0.17 -4.44 6.12
C SER A 418 0.35 -4.52 7.55
N ALA A 419 1.54 -3.96 7.79
CA ALA A 419 2.02 -3.75 9.14
C ALA A 419 1.15 -2.68 9.86
N ALA A 420 0.88 -2.89 11.15
CA ALA A 420 0.34 -1.86 12.01
C ALA A 420 1.39 -0.77 12.22
N ILE A 421 0.95 0.49 12.28
CA ILE A 421 1.85 1.64 12.36
C ILE A 421 1.40 2.51 13.53
N PRO A 422 2.21 2.66 14.60
CA PRO A 422 1.90 3.52 15.73
C PRO A 422 2.11 4.98 15.34
N TYR A 423 1.15 5.51 14.59
CA TYR A 423 1.12 6.92 14.22
C TYR A 423 0.96 7.80 15.47
N PRO A 424 1.64 8.96 15.55
CA PRO A 424 1.46 9.89 16.66
C PRO A 424 -0.02 10.19 16.97
N GLY A 425 -0.37 10.32 18.25
CA GLY A 425 -1.73 10.60 18.72
C GLY A 425 -2.72 9.44 18.59
N THR A 426 -2.27 8.22 18.26
CA THR A 426 -3.06 6.99 18.36
C THR A 426 -2.79 6.29 19.68
N LYS A 427 -3.78 5.53 20.21
CA LYS A 427 -3.59 4.74 21.43
C LYS A 427 -2.44 3.73 21.30
N ILE A 428 -2.33 3.06 20.15
CA ILE A 428 -1.23 2.12 19.86
C ILE A 428 0.18 2.79 19.94
N ALA A 429 0.28 4.11 19.78
CA ALA A 429 1.54 4.85 19.93
C ALA A 429 1.81 5.33 21.36
N GLU A 430 0.84 5.14 22.26
CA GLU A 430 0.88 5.45 23.69
C GLU A 430 0.95 4.16 24.55
N GLU A 431 0.92 2.97 23.93
CA GLU A 431 0.99 1.67 24.61
C GLU A 431 2.45 1.23 24.84
N ASP A 432 2.83 1.03 26.11
CA ASP A 432 4.18 0.58 26.52
C ASP A 432 4.60 -0.77 25.90
N SER A 433 3.61 -1.61 25.57
CA SER A 433 3.79 -2.90 24.89
C SER A 433 4.19 -2.79 23.43
N VAL A 434 4.19 -1.58 22.84
CA VAL A 434 4.53 -1.31 21.44
C VAL A 434 5.80 -0.46 21.35
N ARG A 435 6.83 -1.00 20.69
CA ARG A 435 8.13 -0.35 20.53
C ARG A 435 8.37 0.05 19.08
N LEU A 436 8.62 1.33 18.84
CA LEU A 436 9.18 1.83 17.58
C LEU A 436 10.70 1.61 17.58
N LEU A 437 11.20 0.73 16.71
CA LEU A 437 12.60 0.31 16.72
C LEU A 437 13.56 1.29 16.03
N THR A 438 13.07 2.15 15.14
CA THR A 438 13.88 3.13 14.42
C THR A 438 13.20 4.50 14.40
N LYS A 439 14.00 5.57 14.45
CA LYS A 439 13.50 6.94 14.20
C LYS A 439 12.92 7.06 12.78
N ASP A 440 13.47 6.26 11.85
CA ASP A 440 13.04 6.08 10.46
C ASP A 440 11.69 5.34 10.31
N GLY A 441 11.15 4.74 11.37
CA GLY A 441 9.74 4.30 11.39
C GLY A 441 8.75 5.45 11.16
N LYS A 442 9.20 6.70 11.29
CA LYS A 442 8.44 7.91 10.93
C LYS A 442 8.52 8.28 9.44
N SER A 443 9.49 7.74 8.68
CA SER A 443 9.76 8.04 7.26
C SER A 443 9.53 6.84 6.31
N MET A 444 8.57 5.96 6.65
CA MET A 444 8.12 4.89 5.75
C MET A 444 7.42 5.44 4.51
N ASN A 445 8.13 5.56 3.39
CA ASN A 445 7.58 6.13 2.17
C ASN A 445 6.43 5.29 1.58
N TRP A 446 5.51 5.92 0.85
CA TRP A 446 4.38 5.25 0.20
C TRP A 446 4.81 4.83 -1.22
N PRO A 447 4.73 3.54 -1.60
CA PRO A 447 3.79 2.51 -1.18
C PRO A 447 4.33 1.56 -0.10
N ASP A 448 5.54 1.77 0.38
CA ASP A 448 6.32 0.91 1.28
C ASP A 448 5.82 0.98 2.75
N ARG A 449 4.49 1.12 2.94
CA ARG A 449 3.80 0.87 4.23
C ARG A 449 3.97 -0.57 4.69
N ASN A 450 4.17 -1.49 3.74
CA ASN A 450 4.74 -2.78 4.05
C ASN A 450 6.25 -2.59 3.98
N PRO A 451 7.02 -2.90 5.04
CA PRO A 451 8.47 -2.96 4.93
C PRO A 451 8.86 -3.81 3.72
N PRO A 452 9.90 -3.44 2.97
CA PRO A 452 10.43 -4.32 1.93
C PRO A 452 11.01 -5.54 2.65
N VAL A 453 10.25 -6.64 2.65
CA VAL A 453 10.67 -7.94 3.15
C VAL A 453 11.10 -8.78 1.97
N THR A 454 12.36 -9.21 2.00
CA THR A 454 12.92 -10.19 1.08
C THR A 454 13.24 -11.46 1.85
N VAL A 455 12.95 -12.61 1.25
CA VAL A 455 13.44 -13.89 1.76
C VAL A 455 14.80 -14.15 1.13
N THR A 456 15.83 -14.32 1.96
CA THR A 456 17.20 -14.63 1.55
C THR A 456 17.32 -16.06 0.99
N ASP A 457 18.43 -16.38 0.33
CA ASP A 457 18.66 -17.71 -0.28
C ASP A 457 18.66 -18.86 0.75
N ASP A 458 19.07 -18.60 2.00
CA ASP A 458 19.00 -19.55 3.13
C ASP A 458 17.61 -19.59 3.80
N GLY A 459 16.70 -18.69 3.41
CA GLY A 459 15.31 -18.68 3.83
C GLY A 459 15.03 -17.95 5.13
N ALA A 460 15.87 -16.97 5.48
CA ALA A 460 15.61 -15.96 6.51
C ALA A 460 14.81 -14.78 5.91
N PHE A 461 14.13 -14.01 6.77
CA PHE A 461 13.37 -12.83 6.36
C PHE A 461 14.19 -11.58 6.69
N GLU A 462 14.67 -10.90 5.65
CA GLU A 462 15.34 -9.60 5.78
C GLU A 462 14.38 -8.48 5.41
N GLY A 463 14.23 -7.49 6.29
CA GLY A 463 13.43 -6.31 6.04
C GLY A 463 13.58 -5.29 7.16
N LYS A 464 13.09 -4.06 6.93
CA LYS A 464 13.15 -3.00 7.94
C LYS A 464 12.14 -3.27 9.07
N GLY A 465 12.63 -3.67 10.24
CA GLY A 465 11.85 -3.73 11.47
C GLY A 465 11.52 -2.32 11.97
N TYR A 466 10.28 -1.88 11.80
CA TYR A 466 9.82 -0.57 12.28
C TYR A 466 9.15 -0.64 13.66
N ILE A 467 8.49 -1.76 13.96
CA ILE A 467 7.75 -2.02 15.19
C ILE A 467 8.12 -3.37 15.79
N GLU A 468 7.91 -3.48 17.09
CA GLU A 468 7.94 -4.70 17.89
C GLU A 468 6.84 -4.60 18.95
N THR A 469 6.30 -5.74 19.37
CA THR A 469 5.34 -5.81 20.49
C THR A 469 5.89 -6.71 21.60
N ASP A 470 5.23 -6.77 22.76
CA ASP A 470 5.54 -7.78 23.79
C ASP A 470 5.27 -9.22 23.32
N ASP A 471 4.37 -9.39 22.33
CA ASP A 471 3.96 -10.68 21.81
C ASP A 471 4.79 -11.20 20.63
N MET A 472 5.29 -10.29 19.80
CA MET A 472 5.98 -10.59 18.54
C MET A 472 7.17 -9.66 18.34
N THR A 473 8.33 -10.27 18.10
CA THR A 473 9.53 -9.55 17.65
C THR A 473 9.33 -8.94 16.27
N SER A 474 10.14 -7.93 15.92
CA SER A 474 10.08 -7.35 14.57
C SER A 474 10.25 -8.40 13.45
N GLY A 475 11.19 -9.35 13.61
CA GLY A 475 11.37 -10.45 12.65
C GLY A 475 10.12 -11.30 12.46
N GLU A 476 9.37 -11.57 13.54
CA GLU A 476 8.12 -12.33 13.49
C GLU A 476 6.97 -11.55 12.86
N ILE A 477 6.94 -10.22 13.01
CA ILE A 477 6.00 -9.33 12.32
C ILE A 477 6.27 -9.35 10.80
N LEU A 478 7.54 -9.33 10.37
CA LEU A 478 7.90 -9.44 8.94
C LEU A 478 7.58 -10.83 8.36
N GLU A 479 7.89 -11.88 9.12
CA GLU A 479 7.62 -13.28 8.77
C GLU A 479 6.10 -13.52 8.61
N SER A 480 5.30 -13.16 9.62
CA SER A 480 3.84 -13.33 9.61
C SER A 480 3.12 -12.48 8.56
N LEU A 481 3.59 -11.25 8.30
CA LEU A 481 3.07 -10.41 7.21
C LEU A 481 3.24 -11.12 5.87
N THR A 482 4.46 -11.61 5.58
CA THR A 482 4.76 -12.30 4.33
C THR A 482 3.92 -13.58 4.19
N PHE A 483 3.82 -14.38 5.25
CA PHE A 483 3.01 -15.61 5.22
C PHE A 483 1.53 -15.37 5.00
N LEU A 484 0.94 -14.35 5.65
CA LEU A 484 -0.50 -14.08 5.49
C LEU A 484 -0.81 -13.47 4.12
N ASP A 485 0.08 -12.63 3.58
CA ASP A 485 -0.07 -12.04 2.24
C ASP A 485 0.04 -13.11 1.15
N ASP A 486 1.12 -13.93 1.15
CA ASP A 486 1.30 -15.06 0.22
C ASP A 486 0.10 -16.03 0.27
N PHE A 487 -0.37 -16.36 1.49
CA PHE A 487 -1.52 -17.23 1.68
C PHE A 487 -2.82 -16.63 1.12
N ALA A 488 -3.06 -15.34 1.35
CA ALA A 488 -4.25 -14.65 0.85
C ALA A 488 -4.24 -14.49 -0.68
N VAL A 489 -3.09 -14.11 -1.26
CA VAL A 489 -2.88 -14.03 -2.71
C VAL A 489 -3.13 -15.40 -3.34
N PHE A 490 -2.56 -16.47 -2.77
CA PHE A 490 -2.76 -17.83 -3.24
C PHE A 490 -4.23 -18.24 -3.23
N LEU A 491 -4.93 -18.08 -2.11
CA LEU A 491 -6.35 -18.43 -1.97
C LEU A 491 -7.22 -17.76 -3.05
N LEU A 492 -6.97 -16.47 -3.33
CA LEU A 492 -7.76 -15.72 -4.32
C LEU A 492 -7.43 -16.10 -5.76
N HIS A 493 -6.19 -16.45 -6.08
CA HIS A 493 -5.85 -16.98 -7.40
C HIS A 493 -6.51 -18.35 -7.62
N VAL A 494 -6.44 -19.27 -6.65
CA VAL A 494 -7.12 -20.58 -6.77
C VAL A 494 -8.65 -20.42 -6.91
N ALA A 495 -9.24 -19.48 -6.17
CA ALA A 495 -10.69 -19.25 -6.19
C ALA A 495 -11.20 -18.57 -7.48
N TYR A 496 -10.44 -17.64 -8.08
CA TYR A 496 -10.95 -16.78 -9.14
C TYR A 496 -10.20 -16.83 -10.47
N ASP A 497 -9.05 -17.50 -10.56
CA ASP A 497 -8.36 -17.71 -11.85
C ASP A 497 -9.22 -18.62 -12.74
N THR A 498 -9.60 -18.08 -13.90
CA THR A 498 -10.43 -18.77 -14.90
C THR A 498 -9.61 -19.69 -15.82
N THR A 499 -8.29 -19.69 -15.71
CA THR A 499 -7.40 -20.59 -16.48
C THR A 499 -7.20 -21.95 -15.80
N LEU A 500 -7.50 -22.05 -14.50
CA LEU A 500 -7.44 -23.30 -13.74
C LEU A 500 -8.69 -24.16 -13.98
N THR A 501 -8.50 -25.45 -14.25
CA THR A 501 -9.59 -26.44 -14.25
C THR A 501 -10.01 -26.76 -12.82
N ASP A 502 -11.18 -27.38 -12.64
CA ASP A 502 -11.64 -27.78 -11.30
C ASP A 502 -10.70 -28.81 -10.64
N ARG A 503 -10.01 -29.63 -11.43
CA ARG A 503 -8.93 -30.49 -10.95
C ARG A 503 -7.71 -29.70 -10.50
N ASP A 504 -7.28 -28.70 -11.28
CA ASP A 504 -6.15 -27.84 -10.87
C ASP A 504 -6.49 -27.08 -9.57
N ARG A 505 -7.76 -26.68 -9.38
CA ARG A 505 -8.25 -26.07 -8.14
C ARG A 505 -8.22 -27.06 -6.97
N GLU A 506 -8.71 -28.29 -7.15
CA GLU A 506 -8.67 -29.33 -6.12
C GLU A 506 -7.23 -29.64 -5.69
N GLU A 507 -6.33 -29.85 -6.66
CA GLU A 507 -4.90 -30.04 -6.40
C GLU A 507 -4.30 -28.80 -5.68
N ALA A 508 -4.64 -27.59 -6.12
CA ALA A 508 -4.17 -26.33 -5.53
C ALA A 508 -4.70 -26.09 -4.11
N PHE A 509 -5.96 -26.40 -3.78
CA PHE A 509 -6.44 -26.34 -2.40
C PHE A 509 -5.64 -27.28 -1.48
N GLY A 510 -5.14 -28.41 -2.00
CA GLY A 510 -4.15 -29.25 -1.30
C GLY A 510 -2.81 -28.55 -1.01
N PHE A 511 -2.37 -27.58 -1.82
CA PHE A 511 -1.22 -26.70 -1.51
C PHE A 511 -1.59 -25.58 -0.53
N GLY A 512 -2.80 -25.02 -0.59
CA GLY A 512 -3.29 -24.07 0.39
C GLY A 512 -3.29 -24.66 1.81
N ASN A 513 -3.80 -25.89 1.95
CA ASN A 513 -3.78 -26.64 3.20
C ASN A 513 -2.36 -26.91 3.72
N ARG A 514 -1.38 -27.08 2.83
CA ARG A 514 0.05 -27.21 3.20
C ARG A 514 0.66 -25.91 3.72
N MET A 515 0.35 -24.75 3.12
CA MET A 515 0.80 -23.46 3.67
C MET A 515 0.13 -23.15 5.01
N PHE A 516 -1.17 -23.45 5.12
CA PHE A 516 -1.91 -23.38 6.37
C PHE A 516 -1.25 -24.22 7.48
N TYR A 517 -0.84 -25.46 7.16
CA TYR A 517 -0.09 -26.33 8.10
C TYR A 517 1.25 -25.72 8.56
N MET A 518 1.96 -24.95 7.72
CA MET A 518 3.19 -24.26 8.16
C MET A 518 2.91 -23.22 9.25
N ILE A 519 1.81 -22.46 9.12
CA ILE A 519 1.37 -21.51 10.14
C ILE A 519 1.02 -22.28 11.42
N VAL A 520 0.21 -23.34 11.33
CA VAL A 520 -0.13 -24.21 12.48
C VAL A 520 1.11 -24.75 13.20
N ARG A 521 2.12 -25.27 12.47
CA ARG A 521 3.36 -25.79 13.06
C ARG A 521 4.15 -24.70 13.80
N ARG A 522 4.21 -23.48 13.25
CA ARG A 522 4.83 -22.32 13.90
C ARG A 522 4.10 -21.97 15.20
N THR A 523 2.78 -21.87 15.15
CA THR A 523 1.92 -21.63 16.32
C THR A 523 2.11 -22.68 17.42
N ILE A 524 2.18 -23.97 17.07
CA ILE A 524 2.41 -25.07 18.03
C ILE A 524 3.80 -24.94 18.70
N ARG A 525 4.83 -24.66 17.91
CA ARG A 525 6.20 -24.48 18.43
C ARG A 525 6.26 -23.30 19.40
N ASP A 526 5.64 -22.18 19.06
CA ASP A 526 5.70 -20.97 19.88
C ASP A 526 4.79 -21.09 21.11
N LEU A 527 3.71 -21.88 21.06
CA LEU A 527 2.94 -22.34 22.22
C LEU A 527 3.81 -23.15 23.20
N ILE A 528 4.62 -24.09 22.70
CA ILE A 528 5.56 -24.88 23.51
C ILE A 528 6.60 -23.94 24.17
N VAL A 529 7.16 -23.00 23.42
CA VAL A 529 8.12 -22.01 23.95
C VAL A 529 7.47 -21.07 24.99
N ARG A 530 6.22 -20.63 24.78
CA ARG A 530 5.48 -19.79 25.75
C ARG A 530 5.11 -20.57 27.02
N ALA A 531 4.71 -21.84 26.91
CA ALA A 531 4.52 -22.70 28.08
C ALA A 531 5.84 -22.97 28.84
N GLN A 532 6.98 -22.92 28.15
CA GLN A 532 8.32 -22.96 28.75
C GLN A 532 8.81 -21.58 29.27
N ALA A 533 8.05 -20.49 29.07
CA ALA A 533 8.45 -19.14 29.48
C ALA A 533 8.15 -18.81 30.96
N GLU A 534 7.32 -19.62 31.63
CA GLU A 534 7.14 -19.58 33.10
C GLU A 534 8.44 -19.94 33.87
N PHE A 535 9.45 -20.47 33.17
CA PHE A 535 10.77 -20.76 33.73
C PHE A 535 11.75 -19.57 33.61
N THR A 536 12.76 -19.55 34.48
CA THR A 536 13.74 -18.44 34.57
C THR A 536 14.54 -18.24 33.27
N PRO A 537 15.14 -17.06 33.00
CA PRO A 537 15.95 -16.82 31.80
C PRO A 537 17.19 -17.72 31.63
N GLU A 538 17.62 -18.37 32.72
CA GLU A 538 18.69 -19.36 32.73
C GLU A 538 18.14 -20.76 32.42
N ALA A 539 17.02 -21.15 33.02
CA ALA A 539 16.29 -22.36 32.65
C ALA A 539 15.80 -22.34 31.19
N ARG A 540 15.37 -21.18 30.67
CA ARG A 540 15.03 -20.99 29.26
C ARG A 540 16.23 -21.18 28.33
N ARG A 541 17.40 -20.62 28.67
CA ARG A 541 18.62 -20.84 27.86
C ARG A 541 19.10 -22.28 27.92
N ASN A 542 19.06 -22.90 29.10
CA ASN A 542 19.43 -24.30 29.25
C ASN A 542 18.44 -25.22 28.52
N ALA A 543 17.12 -24.98 28.58
CA ALA A 543 16.13 -25.73 27.83
C ALA A 543 16.22 -25.50 26.32
N TYR A 544 16.52 -24.28 25.85
CA TYR A 544 16.69 -23.99 24.43
C TYR A 544 17.98 -24.61 23.87
N SER A 545 19.10 -24.54 24.62
CA SER A 545 20.32 -25.28 24.29
C SER A 545 20.12 -26.79 24.38
N GLU A 546 19.35 -27.30 25.34
CA GLU A 546 19.06 -28.73 25.47
C GLU A 546 18.09 -29.22 24.37
N ILE A 547 17.19 -28.37 23.88
CA ILE A 547 16.40 -28.65 22.66
C ILE A 547 17.32 -28.68 21.45
N LEU A 548 18.22 -27.70 21.27
CA LEU A 548 19.16 -27.66 20.15
C LEU A 548 20.21 -28.79 20.16
N ASP A 549 20.69 -29.19 21.34
CA ASP A 549 21.62 -30.33 21.52
C ASP A 549 20.89 -31.68 21.34
N ARG A 550 19.62 -31.79 21.78
CA ARG A 550 18.81 -33.02 21.58
C ARG A 550 18.25 -33.14 20.17
N ASP A 551 18.10 -32.04 19.43
CA ASP A 551 17.69 -32.04 18.01
C ASP A 551 18.85 -32.39 17.05
N GLY A 552 19.87 -33.09 17.57
CA GLY A 552 20.71 -34.02 16.82
C GLY A 552 19.92 -35.27 16.36
N ASP A 553 18.94 -35.06 15.47
CA ASP A 553 18.23 -36.08 14.66
C ASP A 553 17.54 -37.22 15.47
N LYS A 554 16.44 -36.90 16.20
CA LYS A 554 15.34 -37.86 16.52
C LYS A 554 14.09 -37.25 17.20
N GLU A 555 12.92 -37.48 16.62
CA GLU A 555 11.61 -37.21 17.24
C GLU A 555 11.28 -38.14 18.42
N VAL A 556 11.13 -37.59 19.64
CA VAL A 556 10.45 -38.20 20.81
C VAL A 556 9.93 -37.08 21.74
N ARG A 557 8.66 -36.97 22.18
CA ARG A 557 7.36 -37.60 21.80
C ARG A 557 6.21 -36.70 22.31
N LEU A 558 5.23 -36.36 21.47
CA LEU A 558 4.01 -35.65 21.85
C LEU A 558 2.95 -36.61 22.46
N ARG A 559 3.02 -36.93 23.76
CA ARG A 559 2.02 -37.81 24.40
C ARG A 559 1.12 -37.20 25.48
N ASP A 560 1.53 -36.12 26.14
CA ASP A 560 0.85 -35.65 27.36
C ASP A 560 -0.05 -34.42 27.15
N VAL A 561 -0.24 -33.96 25.90
CA VAL A 561 -1.15 -32.86 25.55
C VAL A 561 -2.13 -33.31 24.47
N THR A 562 -3.17 -34.07 24.86
CA THR A 562 -4.21 -34.54 23.92
C THR A 562 -5.64 -34.31 24.44
N GLY A 563 -6.09 -33.07 24.33
CA GLY A 563 -7.49 -32.79 24.02
C GLY A 563 -7.68 -32.82 22.50
N SER A 564 -8.16 -33.93 21.94
CA SER A 564 -8.61 -34.05 20.53
C SER A 564 -7.57 -33.92 19.39
N PHE A 565 -6.37 -34.48 19.52
CA PHE A 565 -5.37 -34.53 18.42
C PHE A 565 -5.60 -35.64 17.37
N ARG A 566 -6.64 -36.48 17.54
CA ARG A 566 -6.83 -37.72 16.76
C ARG A 566 -7.45 -37.52 15.38
N GLU A 567 -8.31 -36.52 15.22
CA GLU A 567 -8.97 -36.22 13.93
C GLU A 567 -7.95 -35.65 12.93
N ASP A 568 -7.11 -34.72 13.38
CA ASP A 568 -6.06 -34.07 12.56
C ASP A 568 -4.95 -35.05 12.14
N CYS A 569 -4.54 -35.98 13.01
CA CYS A 569 -3.64 -37.06 12.62
C CYS A 569 -4.26 -38.02 11.61
N ARG A 570 -5.57 -38.28 11.67
CA ARG A 570 -6.25 -39.09 10.64
C ARG A 570 -6.24 -38.34 9.30
N ILE A 571 -6.57 -37.05 9.30
CA ILE A 571 -6.49 -36.18 8.12
C ILE A 571 -5.06 -36.15 7.53
N PHE A 572 -4.01 -36.14 8.37
CA PHE A 572 -2.62 -36.20 7.93
C PHE A 572 -2.23 -37.55 7.28
N VAL A 573 -2.72 -38.68 7.83
CA VAL A 573 -2.49 -40.01 7.25
C VAL A 573 -3.32 -40.23 5.98
N ASP A 574 -4.57 -39.78 5.96
CA ASP A 574 -5.45 -39.80 4.78
C ASP A 574 -4.87 -38.92 3.65
N PHE A 575 -4.24 -37.78 3.99
CA PHE A 575 -3.46 -36.95 3.07
C PHE A 575 -2.26 -37.69 2.48
N LEU A 576 -1.45 -38.38 3.30
CA LEU A 576 -0.32 -39.17 2.81
C LEU A 576 -0.77 -40.34 1.91
N ALA A 577 -1.93 -40.95 2.21
CA ALA A 577 -2.52 -42.01 1.38
C ALA A 577 -3.12 -41.50 0.06
N ALA A 578 -3.70 -40.29 0.05
CA ALA A 578 -4.26 -39.65 -1.14
C ALA A 578 -3.18 -39.09 -2.09
N VAL A 579 -2.01 -38.69 -1.58
CA VAL A 579 -0.90 -38.10 -2.36
C VAL A 579 -0.07 -39.18 -3.08
N LYS A 580 -0.74 -40.05 -3.85
CA LYS A 580 -0.08 -40.74 -4.97
C LYS A 580 0.23 -39.71 -6.05
N PHE A 581 1.49 -39.26 -6.09
CA PHE A 581 1.98 -38.18 -6.94
C PHE A 581 1.55 -38.33 -8.41
N VAL A 582 0.72 -37.40 -8.88
CA VAL A 582 0.51 -37.11 -10.29
C VAL A 582 0.85 -35.62 -10.50
N ASN A 583 1.80 -35.32 -11.38
CA ASN A 583 2.17 -33.97 -11.86
C ASN A 583 2.81 -32.97 -10.88
N GLY A 584 3.59 -33.45 -9.91
CA GLY A 584 4.36 -32.60 -8.98
C GLY A 584 5.55 -31.84 -9.60
N PHE A 585 5.30 -30.75 -10.34
CA PHE A 585 6.32 -29.69 -10.58
C PHE A 585 5.76 -28.30 -10.95
N HIS A 586 4.52 -28.21 -11.44
CA HIS A 586 3.92 -26.92 -11.81
C HIS A 586 3.52 -26.08 -10.58
N THR A 587 2.87 -26.69 -9.59
CA THR A 587 2.34 -25.99 -8.41
C THR A 587 3.43 -25.50 -7.44
N MET A 588 4.64 -26.09 -7.48
CA MET A 588 5.78 -25.59 -6.71
C MET A 588 6.39 -24.29 -7.26
N LYS A 589 5.99 -23.83 -8.46
CA LYS A 589 6.47 -22.56 -9.04
C LYS A 589 5.91 -21.32 -8.34
N CYS A 590 4.76 -21.45 -7.67
CA CYS A 590 4.12 -20.39 -6.89
C CYS A 590 4.76 -20.15 -5.51
N LEU A 591 5.63 -21.05 -5.05
CA LEU A 591 6.34 -20.91 -3.77
C LEU A 591 7.73 -20.30 -3.99
N SER A 592 8.19 -19.49 -3.04
CA SER A 592 9.58 -19.02 -2.99
C SER A 592 10.57 -20.20 -2.98
N ILE A 593 11.76 -20.00 -3.55
CA ILE A 593 12.78 -21.07 -3.69
C ILE A 593 13.13 -21.70 -2.33
N PRO A 594 13.34 -20.94 -1.23
CA PRO A 594 13.61 -21.52 0.09
C PRO A 594 12.47 -22.38 0.63
N ASN A 595 11.21 -22.02 0.36
CA ASN A 595 10.06 -22.81 0.77
C ASN A 595 9.99 -24.16 0.03
N ARG A 596 10.36 -24.22 -1.26
CA ARG A 596 10.48 -25.50 -2.00
C ARG A 596 11.51 -26.44 -1.34
N ILE A 597 12.66 -25.89 -0.95
CA ILE A 597 13.75 -26.66 -0.31
C ILE A 597 13.31 -27.19 1.07
N LYS A 598 12.62 -26.36 1.87
CA LYS A 598 12.03 -26.79 3.16
C LYS A 598 11.02 -27.93 2.97
N TRP A 599 10.18 -27.87 1.93
CA TRP A 599 9.23 -28.93 1.58
C TRP A 599 9.88 -30.24 1.12
N MET A 600 10.93 -30.17 0.29
CA MET A 600 11.66 -31.37 -0.16
C MET A 600 12.30 -32.14 1.00
N LYS A 601 12.88 -31.40 1.98
CA LYS A 601 13.45 -32.00 3.20
C LYS A 601 12.37 -32.70 4.04
N LEU A 602 11.20 -32.07 4.20
CA LEU A 602 10.09 -32.65 4.96
C LEU A 602 9.56 -33.94 4.30
N CYS A 603 9.46 -33.98 2.97
CA CYS A 603 9.03 -35.18 2.23
C CYS A 603 10.03 -36.34 2.40
N ALA A 604 11.33 -36.06 2.38
CA ALA A 604 12.37 -37.08 2.58
C ALA A 604 12.36 -37.67 4.00
N VAL A 605 12.03 -36.86 5.03
CA VAL A 605 11.86 -37.34 6.42
C VAL A 605 10.61 -38.22 6.54
N LEU A 606 9.47 -37.79 5.99
CA LEU A 606 8.22 -38.57 6.06
C LEU A 606 8.29 -39.88 5.25
N TRP A 607 9.06 -39.92 4.16
CA TRP A 607 9.36 -41.16 3.42
C TRP A 607 10.11 -42.19 4.27
N LYS A 608 10.99 -41.71 5.17
CA LYS A 608 11.77 -42.53 6.10
C LYS A 608 10.92 -43.07 7.26
N GLU A 609 9.98 -42.28 7.77
CA GLU A 609 9.04 -42.68 8.83
C GLU A 609 8.03 -43.74 8.37
N ASP A 610 7.65 -43.78 7.09
CA ASP A 610 6.83 -44.86 6.50
C ASP A 610 7.64 -46.17 6.27
N GLY A 611 8.78 -46.33 6.96
CA GLY A 611 9.62 -47.53 6.92
C GLY A 611 10.42 -47.73 5.62
N ARG A 612 10.50 -46.71 4.75
CA ARG A 612 11.19 -46.81 3.46
C ARG A 612 12.60 -46.25 3.56
N ASP A 613 13.53 -46.83 2.81
CA ASP A 613 14.92 -46.38 2.81
C ASP A 613 15.06 -44.99 2.14
N SER A 614 15.49 -44.00 2.92
CA SER A 614 15.78 -42.64 2.43
C SER A 614 16.89 -42.60 1.38
N ALA A 615 17.80 -43.59 1.35
CA ALA A 615 18.81 -43.72 0.29
C ALA A 615 18.25 -44.21 -1.05
N ARG A 616 16.97 -44.65 -1.08
CA ARG A 616 16.21 -44.98 -2.30
C ARG A 616 15.15 -43.92 -2.65
N PHE A 617 15.24 -42.73 -2.07
CA PHE A 617 14.37 -41.62 -2.43
C PHE A 617 14.72 -41.10 -3.84
N GLY A 618 14.03 -41.62 -4.84
CA GLY A 618 14.16 -41.22 -6.24
C GLY A 618 12.79 -41.10 -6.89
N PHE A 619 12.65 -40.14 -7.81
CA PHE A 619 11.48 -40.05 -8.67
C PHE A 619 11.63 -41.11 -9.78
N GLU A 620 10.73 -42.10 -9.83
CA GLU A 620 10.75 -43.11 -10.89
C GLU A 620 10.58 -42.44 -12.27
N GLN A 621 11.49 -42.78 -13.18
CA GLN A 621 11.58 -42.20 -14.51
C GLN A 621 10.49 -42.77 -15.42
N ASP A 622 9.37 -42.07 -15.58
CA ASP A 622 8.39 -42.43 -16.62
C ASP A 622 7.89 -41.22 -17.42
N ASN A 623 8.83 -40.33 -17.78
CA ASN A 623 8.86 -39.62 -19.07
C ASN A 623 10.19 -38.87 -19.27
N GLU A 624 11.29 -39.62 -19.38
CA GLU A 624 12.64 -39.09 -19.69
C GLU A 624 12.60 -38.15 -20.91
N ARG A 625 11.83 -38.53 -21.93
CA ARG A 625 11.60 -37.77 -23.18
C ARG A 625 10.87 -36.43 -23.00
N ALA A 626 10.02 -36.28 -21.98
CA ALA A 626 9.39 -35.00 -21.66
C ALA A 626 10.34 -34.09 -20.86
N GLY A 627 11.20 -34.68 -20.01
CA GLY A 627 12.32 -34.01 -19.37
C GLY A 627 13.28 -33.43 -20.41
N GLU A 628 13.77 -34.26 -21.34
CA GLU A 628 14.65 -33.84 -22.44
C GLU A 628 14.03 -32.72 -23.31
N LEU A 629 12.74 -32.82 -23.65
CA LEU A 629 12.04 -31.79 -24.42
C LEU A 629 11.93 -30.45 -23.66
N LEU A 630 11.77 -30.49 -22.34
CA LEU A 630 11.71 -29.29 -21.51
C LEU A 630 13.11 -28.72 -21.27
N ASP A 631 14.11 -29.56 -21.10
CA ASP A 631 15.52 -29.15 -20.93
C ASP A 631 16.05 -28.50 -22.22
N LEU A 632 15.70 -29.04 -23.40
CA LEU A 632 15.91 -28.39 -24.70
C LEU A 632 15.20 -27.02 -24.84
N GLN A 633 14.04 -26.82 -24.20
CA GLN A 633 13.39 -25.50 -24.15
C GLN A 633 14.01 -24.56 -23.10
N LEU A 634 14.56 -25.08 -22.01
CA LEU A 634 15.29 -24.31 -21.00
C LEU A 634 16.69 -23.90 -21.51
N THR A 635 17.35 -24.73 -22.33
CA THR A 635 18.58 -24.35 -23.06
C THR A 635 18.31 -23.22 -24.07
N ARG A 636 17.07 -23.12 -24.59
CA ARG A 636 16.64 -21.95 -25.39
C ARG A 636 16.38 -20.69 -24.55
N LEU A 637 16.02 -20.82 -23.27
CA LEU A 637 15.95 -19.68 -22.34
C LEU A 637 17.36 -19.20 -21.94
N GLU A 638 18.33 -20.12 -21.86
CA GLU A 638 19.76 -19.77 -21.75
C GLU A 638 20.27 -18.99 -22.98
N ALA A 639 19.62 -19.07 -24.15
CA ALA A 639 20.03 -18.29 -25.33
C ALA A 639 20.03 -16.77 -25.09
N HIS A 640 19.22 -16.24 -24.16
CA HIS A 640 19.31 -14.83 -23.75
C HIS A 640 20.60 -14.53 -22.97
N LYS A 641 21.03 -15.44 -22.07
CA LYS A 641 22.32 -15.34 -21.37
C LYS A 641 23.50 -15.53 -22.33
N LEU A 642 23.36 -16.48 -23.26
CA LEU A 642 24.31 -16.76 -24.32
C LEU A 642 24.50 -15.53 -25.22
N ASP A 643 23.43 -14.90 -25.72
CA ASP A 643 23.50 -13.66 -26.51
C ASP A 643 24.18 -12.51 -25.73
N LYS A 644 23.96 -12.44 -24.41
CA LYS A 644 24.62 -11.48 -23.50
C LYS A 644 26.11 -11.78 -23.28
N ALA A 645 26.53 -13.04 -23.37
CA ALA A 645 27.92 -13.48 -23.27
C ALA A 645 28.66 -13.40 -24.62
N LEU A 646 28.01 -13.77 -25.73
CA LEU A 646 28.51 -13.65 -27.09
C LEU A 646 28.87 -12.20 -27.45
N LYS A 647 28.08 -11.24 -26.96
CA LYS A 647 28.35 -9.78 -27.04
C LYS A 647 29.61 -9.31 -26.29
N ARG A 648 30.30 -10.20 -25.56
CA ARG A 648 31.52 -9.91 -24.77
C ARG A 648 32.76 -10.70 -25.22
N LEU A 649 32.66 -11.54 -26.25
CA LEU A 649 33.81 -12.29 -26.79
C LEU A 649 34.73 -11.39 -27.63
N ASP A 650 36.05 -11.53 -27.47
CA ASP A 650 37.03 -11.02 -28.44
C ASP A 650 37.24 -12.07 -29.53
N SER A 651 36.79 -11.76 -30.76
CA SER A 651 36.80 -12.69 -31.89
C SER A 651 38.20 -13.13 -32.36
N ARG A 652 39.28 -12.59 -31.75
CA ARG A 652 40.67 -12.88 -32.08
C ARG A 652 41.31 -14.01 -31.27
N LYS A 653 40.63 -14.55 -30.24
CA LYS A 653 41.14 -15.61 -29.35
C LYS A 653 40.35 -16.94 -29.45
N VAL A 654 40.17 -17.47 -30.66
CA VAL A 654 39.60 -18.80 -30.89
C VAL A 654 40.71 -19.78 -31.25
N ASN A 655 40.91 -20.81 -30.44
CA ASN A 655 41.91 -21.86 -30.69
C ASN A 655 41.23 -23.16 -31.13
N ASN A 656 41.66 -23.69 -32.28
CA ASN A 656 41.16 -24.95 -32.83
C ASN A 656 42.15 -26.07 -32.47
N LEU A 657 41.69 -27.10 -31.74
CA LEU A 657 42.52 -28.24 -31.36
C LEU A 657 41.89 -29.55 -31.87
N PRO A 658 42.61 -30.35 -32.69
CA PRO A 658 42.13 -31.68 -33.09
C PRO A 658 42.14 -32.58 -31.85
N PHE A 659 40.98 -33.07 -31.42
CA PHE A 659 40.82 -33.63 -30.07
C PHE A 659 40.71 -35.15 -30.06
N LYS A 660 40.15 -35.78 -31.10
CA LYS A 660 40.21 -37.24 -31.31
C LYS A 660 39.90 -37.65 -32.74
N VAL A 661 40.54 -38.73 -33.18
CA VAL A 661 40.31 -39.39 -34.47
C VAL A 661 39.88 -40.82 -34.19
N GLY A 662 38.71 -41.21 -34.69
CA GLY A 662 38.13 -42.55 -34.47
C GLY A 662 37.48 -43.12 -35.73
N LYS A 663 36.85 -44.28 -35.58
CA LYS A 663 35.95 -44.85 -36.60
C LYS A 663 34.60 -45.15 -35.99
N ARG A 664 33.53 -44.78 -36.69
CA ARG A 664 32.15 -45.18 -36.40
C ARG A 664 31.55 -45.68 -37.71
N ASP A 665 30.93 -46.85 -37.68
CA ASP A 665 30.31 -47.52 -38.83
C ASP A 665 31.24 -47.60 -40.06
N GLY A 666 32.49 -47.99 -39.83
CA GLY A 666 33.53 -48.18 -40.86
C GLY A 666 34.24 -46.90 -41.34
N HIS A 667 33.57 -45.74 -41.24
CA HIS A 667 34.09 -44.45 -41.68
C HIS A 667 34.99 -43.79 -40.62
N LYS A 668 36.05 -43.12 -41.08
CA LYS A 668 36.98 -42.36 -40.23
C LYS A 668 36.35 -41.01 -39.90
N VAL A 669 36.18 -40.72 -38.61
CA VAL A 669 35.59 -39.47 -38.10
C VAL A 669 36.64 -38.74 -37.27
N GLU A 670 36.89 -37.49 -37.59
CA GLU A 670 37.80 -36.61 -36.87
C GLU A 670 36.97 -35.54 -36.16
N VAL A 671 37.16 -35.40 -34.85
CA VAL A 671 36.37 -34.53 -33.99
C VAL A 671 37.25 -33.36 -33.52
N PHE A 672 36.79 -32.14 -33.81
CA PHE A 672 37.53 -30.90 -33.59
C PHE A 672 36.93 -30.12 -32.43
N GLY A 673 37.75 -29.86 -31.40
CA GLY A 673 37.35 -29.02 -30.28
C GLY A 673 37.65 -27.55 -30.53
N PHE A 674 36.70 -26.69 -30.17
CA PHE A 674 36.83 -25.24 -30.17
C PHE A 674 36.74 -24.72 -28.74
N GLU A 675 37.72 -23.91 -28.32
CA GLU A 675 37.76 -23.31 -26.99
C GLU A 675 37.67 -21.78 -27.10
N PHE A 676 36.75 -21.18 -26.32
CA PHE A 676 36.43 -19.75 -26.35
C PHE A 676 36.79 -19.08 -25.03
N TYR A 677 37.35 -17.87 -25.12
CA TYR A 677 37.93 -17.12 -24.01
C TYR A 677 37.38 -15.69 -23.95
N LEU A 678 37.31 -15.12 -22.74
CA LEU A 678 37.11 -13.69 -22.52
C LEU A 678 38.36 -12.88 -22.91
N ALA A 679 38.20 -11.56 -23.02
CA ALA A 679 39.28 -10.63 -23.36
C ALA A 679 40.46 -10.70 -22.37
N ASP A 680 40.16 -10.88 -21.07
CA ASP A 680 41.12 -11.08 -19.97
C ASP A 680 41.85 -12.44 -20.00
N GLY A 681 41.34 -13.42 -20.76
CA GLY A 681 41.92 -14.74 -20.92
C GLY A 681 41.22 -15.87 -20.15
N GLU A 682 40.12 -15.59 -19.44
CA GLU A 682 39.34 -16.64 -18.79
C GLU A 682 38.65 -17.54 -19.84
N LYS A 683 38.70 -18.87 -19.65
CA LYS A 683 38.08 -19.84 -20.55
C LYS A 683 36.62 -20.06 -20.17
N ILE A 684 35.70 -19.71 -21.06
CA ILE A 684 34.25 -19.72 -20.78
C ILE A 684 33.57 -21.00 -21.28
N LEU A 685 34.00 -21.51 -22.44
CA LEU A 685 33.28 -22.55 -23.16
C LEU A 685 34.22 -23.45 -23.95
N LYS A 686 33.92 -24.75 -23.95
CA LYS A 686 34.52 -25.76 -24.82
C LYS A 686 33.40 -26.48 -25.57
N ILE A 687 33.46 -26.44 -26.90
CA ILE A 687 32.57 -27.20 -27.79
C ILE A 687 33.42 -28.29 -28.46
N THR A 688 32.89 -29.49 -28.62
CA THR A 688 33.58 -30.68 -29.18
C THR A 688 32.72 -31.33 -30.24
#